data_AF-A0A9E3V5G7-F1
#
_entry.id   AF-A0A9E3V5G7-F1
#
_cell.length_a   1.000
_cell.length_b   1.000
_cell.length_c   1.000
_cell.angle_alpha   90.00
_cell.angle_beta   90.00
_cell.angle_gamma   90.00
#
_symmetry.space_group_name_H-M   'P 1'
#
loop_
_entity.id
_entity.type
_entity.pdbx_description
1 polymer ?
#
loop_
_entity_poly.entity_id
_entity_poly.type
_entity_poly.pdbx_seq_one_letter_code
_entity_poly.pdbx_strand_id
1 'polypeptide(L)'
;MVSTALTLLAASTFAQVTHPFPGVTLVQSGGSAMAVADLCADGVSMRATRYGERRGTPRTWATRADVNAQVAINADFFDFPGWTYVIGRARGAGESWPADKQLKELRSYWQFGPRLAELVTNAGVEPKPGATEIVGGHNILILNGVSRAPNFDGDAVITTAHRRTAVGVSADKRFVYLYASNNNFNGSQVVAQLVSMAAAAGAPPIDMATNMDGGGSSQMYVGGLGQVIDSGREVNNHLGIIARGTGAPTMCPYPPALRDVVLRPDRTSGWTMDAHGAIAAFGGAPALGPAGDRWNWDIARALALRPDGVSAYLMDGWGGIHPVGNAPAVSGFAYWPNWDIARALALRADGKSGYTLDGYGGVHPFGGAPAVTGFAYWPNWDIARDLVLRSDGKSGYTLDGYGGIHPFGGAPPVTGYKYFGVDVARGITLSFDDQSGYVVDQGGGVWAFGKAPPVAAQGFGDTRVTALALGNDGVSGVVLHAQQGVRPFRAGRPARKLVLLPGSATDGYRLRGDGELESIGAAPSLGVGTGWPNWDIARDVVLRADGKSGWILEGWGGVHQFGGASAASGYAYWPNWDIARALVARPDGTLGYSLDGYGGLHGMNSAPALTISGYTPNLDLARDLVLTSDGLGGYSLSGKGALNPLGNAPAVTGAPSFAGDLARAVALRDDTSGYVLDGAGGVHAFGGAPGAVLAAGASFPGWDVFRDVALTDGGGVTLDVYGGLHPWRAKVPGAPDAGQSETDAGMEEPPVMTDDAGTQEPPAGTDAGEELGPPKEPPVTTDPTTPARGCGCALDGGLGPAAFLLLSALLRRRRGSRR
;
A
#
# COMPACT_ATOMS: atom_id res chain seq x y z
N MET A 1 50.73 0.17 -71.98
CA MET A 1 50.47 -1.28 -72.13
C MET A 1 51.33 -2.01 -71.12
N VAL A 2 50.84 -2.85 -70.21
CA VAL A 2 49.45 -3.23 -69.87
C VAL A 2 49.30 -3.32 -68.33
N SER A 3 48.15 -2.82 -67.86
CA SER A 3 47.42 -3.11 -66.60
C SER A 3 48.09 -3.95 -65.49
N THR A 4 48.20 -3.36 -64.30
CA THR A 4 48.21 -4.08 -63.02
C THR A 4 46.78 -4.29 -62.55
N ALA A 5 46.37 -5.52 -62.25
CA ALA A 5 45.02 -5.83 -61.77
C ALA A 5 44.88 -5.52 -60.27
N LEU A 6 44.05 -4.53 -59.92
CA LEU A 6 43.71 -4.22 -58.53
C LEU A 6 42.55 -5.10 -58.07
N THR A 7 42.83 -6.10 -57.23
CA THR A 7 41.79 -6.98 -56.66
C THR A 7 41.02 -6.23 -55.57
N LEU A 8 39.77 -5.85 -55.83
CA LEU A 8 38.90 -5.31 -54.78
C LEU A 8 38.56 -6.42 -53.77
N LEU A 9 39.08 -6.29 -52.55
CA LEU A 9 38.47 -6.94 -51.40
C LEU A 9 37.11 -6.29 -51.13
N ALA A 10 36.03 -7.08 -51.25
CA ALA A 10 34.72 -6.63 -50.83
C ALA A 10 34.70 -6.45 -49.30
N ALA A 11 34.53 -5.21 -48.84
CA ALA A 11 34.43 -4.91 -47.43
C ALA A 11 33.18 -5.58 -46.83
N SER A 12 33.37 -6.53 -45.91
CA SER A 12 32.26 -7.11 -45.16
C SER A 12 31.60 -6.02 -44.31
N THR A 13 30.34 -5.70 -44.60
CA THR A 13 29.59 -4.66 -43.89
C THR A 13 29.17 -5.16 -42.50
N PHE A 14 30.07 -5.05 -41.53
CA PHE A 14 29.76 -5.27 -40.12
C PHE A 14 28.59 -4.39 -39.69
N ALA A 15 27.69 -4.93 -38.86
CA ALA A 15 26.62 -4.15 -38.26
C ALA A 15 27.20 -3.23 -37.18
N GLN A 16 26.91 -1.94 -37.26
CA GLN A 16 27.24 -0.98 -36.20
C GLN A 16 26.18 -1.09 -35.11
N VAL A 17 26.61 -1.31 -33.86
CA VAL A 17 25.75 -1.40 -32.68
C VAL A 17 26.07 -0.23 -31.75
N THR A 18 25.04 0.44 -31.23
CA THR A 18 25.15 1.61 -30.35
C THR A 18 24.01 1.64 -29.34
N HIS A 19 24.17 2.40 -28.25
CA HIS A 19 23.13 2.59 -27.23
C HIS A 19 22.79 4.09 -27.12
N PRO A 20 21.97 4.66 -28.02
CA PRO A 20 21.74 6.10 -28.08
C PRO A 20 20.91 6.64 -26.90
N PHE A 21 20.14 5.78 -26.20
CA PHE A 21 19.37 6.14 -25.02
C PHE A 21 19.38 4.98 -24.00
N PRO A 22 19.22 5.25 -22.70
CA PRO A 22 19.03 4.19 -21.71
C PRO A 22 17.86 3.27 -22.10
N GLY A 23 18.09 1.96 -22.03
CA GLY A 23 17.11 0.95 -22.44
C GLY A 23 16.91 0.77 -23.95
N VAL A 24 17.66 1.49 -24.81
CA VAL A 24 17.54 1.40 -26.28
C VAL A 24 18.87 1.08 -26.94
N THR A 25 18.90 0.01 -27.73
CA THR A 25 20.02 -0.38 -28.59
C THR A 25 19.66 -0.14 -30.05
N LEU A 26 20.51 0.54 -30.80
CA LEU A 26 20.37 0.81 -32.22
C LEU A 26 21.43 0.01 -33.00
N VAL A 27 20.95 -0.83 -33.92
CA VAL A 27 21.76 -1.57 -34.90
C VAL A 27 21.56 -0.95 -36.28
N GLN A 28 22.65 -0.67 -36.99
CA GLN A 28 22.64 -0.19 -38.37
C GLN A 28 23.50 -1.11 -39.24
N SER A 29 22.97 -1.58 -40.37
CA SER A 29 23.71 -2.48 -41.28
C SER A 29 23.25 -2.29 -42.72
N GLY A 30 24.19 -2.05 -43.64
CA GLY A 30 23.98 -2.12 -45.09
C GLY A 30 22.87 -1.24 -45.68
N GLY A 31 22.38 -0.21 -44.98
CA GLY A 31 21.22 0.60 -45.41
C GLY A 31 19.89 0.24 -44.73
N SER A 32 19.91 -0.65 -43.74
CA SER A 32 18.81 -0.94 -42.81
C SER A 32 19.15 -0.47 -41.38
N ALA A 33 18.13 -0.17 -40.58
CA ALA A 33 18.26 0.17 -39.17
C ALA A 33 17.22 -0.59 -38.32
N MET A 34 17.63 -0.99 -37.11
CA MET A 34 16.76 -1.58 -36.09
C MET A 34 17.02 -0.92 -34.73
N ALA A 35 15.98 -0.40 -34.10
CA ALA A 35 16.00 -0.06 -32.69
C ALA A 35 15.35 -1.18 -31.88
N VAL A 36 16.04 -1.63 -30.82
CA VAL A 36 15.55 -2.59 -29.83
C VAL A 36 15.39 -1.86 -28.51
N ALA A 37 14.19 -1.84 -27.96
CA ALA A 37 13.88 -1.18 -26.69
C ALA A 37 13.44 -2.19 -25.62
N ASP A 38 14.03 -2.07 -24.43
CA ASP A 38 13.61 -2.81 -23.23
C ASP A 38 12.49 -2.04 -22.53
N LEU A 39 11.24 -2.51 -22.63
CA LEU A 39 10.08 -1.89 -21.98
C LEU A 39 10.14 -1.93 -20.44
N CYS A 40 11.09 -2.68 -19.87
CA CYS A 40 11.34 -2.80 -18.43
C CYS A 40 12.49 -1.91 -17.95
N ALA A 41 13.12 -1.13 -18.84
CA ALA A 41 14.09 -0.10 -18.49
C ALA A 41 13.42 1.25 -18.18
N ASP A 42 14.02 2.03 -17.29
CA ASP A 42 13.39 3.21 -16.69
C ASP A 42 13.10 4.31 -17.73
N GLY A 43 11.88 4.85 -17.68
CA GLY A 43 11.41 5.86 -18.62
C GLY A 43 11.24 5.36 -20.06
N VAL A 44 11.28 4.04 -20.31
CA VAL A 44 10.97 3.46 -21.63
C VAL A 44 9.47 3.18 -21.75
N SER A 45 8.85 3.66 -22.82
CA SER A 45 7.46 3.36 -23.18
C SER A 45 7.22 3.55 -24.68
N MET A 46 6.15 2.95 -25.20
CA MET A 46 5.72 3.15 -26.58
C MET A 46 4.78 4.36 -26.71
N ARG A 47 4.71 4.91 -27.92
CA ARG A 47 3.74 5.95 -28.32
C ARG A 47 3.30 5.71 -29.76
N ALA A 48 2.00 5.79 -30.03
CA ALA A 48 1.44 5.83 -31.37
C ALA A 48 0.75 7.19 -31.63
N THR A 49 0.56 7.54 -32.89
CA THR A 49 0.02 8.83 -33.33
C THR A 49 -1.45 9.01 -32.95
N ARG A 50 -1.83 10.16 -32.36
CA ARG A 50 -3.25 10.58 -32.20
C ARG A 50 -3.85 11.06 -33.52
N TYR A 51 -5.17 11.13 -33.63
CA TYR A 51 -5.78 11.59 -34.90
C TYR A 51 -5.44 13.07 -35.20
N GLY A 52 -5.17 13.90 -34.19
CA GLY A 52 -4.67 15.27 -34.35
C GLY A 52 -3.17 15.42 -34.66
N GLU A 53 -2.40 14.33 -34.63
CA GLU A 53 -0.93 14.33 -34.81
C GLU A 53 -0.47 13.75 -36.17
N ARG A 54 -1.43 13.25 -36.96
CA ARG A 54 -1.22 12.58 -38.25
C ARG A 54 -0.64 13.50 -39.32
N ARG A 55 -0.16 12.89 -40.42
CA ARG A 55 0.53 13.55 -41.55
C ARG A 55 1.84 14.20 -41.14
N GLY A 56 2.87 13.37 -41.00
CA GLY A 56 4.24 13.79 -40.75
C GLY A 56 5.24 12.78 -41.29
N THR A 57 6.52 13.13 -41.20
CA THR A 57 7.60 12.12 -41.20
C THR A 57 7.77 11.63 -39.77
N PRO A 58 8.40 10.45 -39.53
CA PRO A 58 8.71 10.01 -38.17
C PRO A 58 9.50 11.06 -37.38
N ARG A 59 10.36 11.83 -38.05
CA ARG A 59 11.04 12.99 -37.45
C ARG A 59 10.07 14.08 -37.01
N THR A 60 9.26 14.61 -37.91
CA THR A 60 8.39 15.77 -37.59
C THR A 60 7.27 15.42 -36.60
N TRP A 61 6.86 14.16 -36.51
CA TRP A 61 5.97 13.68 -35.46
C TRP A 61 6.71 13.47 -34.12
N ALA A 62 7.85 12.78 -34.11
CA ALA A 62 8.58 12.47 -32.87
C ALA A 62 9.08 13.73 -32.14
N THR A 63 9.52 14.75 -32.87
CA THR A 63 10.05 16.00 -32.29
C THR A 63 8.98 16.97 -31.78
N ARG A 64 7.69 16.63 -31.81
CA ARG A 64 6.65 17.46 -31.21
C ARG A 64 6.75 17.44 -29.69
N ALA A 65 6.47 18.55 -29.02
CA ALA A 65 6.55 18.67 -27.56
C ALA A 65 5.54 17.76 -26.80
N ASP A 66 4.43 17.37 -27.44
CA ASP A 66 3.39 16.47 -26.91
C ASP A 66 3.61 14.98 -27.25
N VAL A 67 4.68 14.67 -27.98
CA VAL A 67 5.10 13.31 -28.35
C VAL A 67 6.46 13.01 -27.73
N ASN A 68 7.48 13.83 -28.06
CA ASN A 68 8.87 13.74 -27.59
C ASN A 68 9.42 12.30 -27.58
N ALA A 69 9.31 11.62 -28.73
CA ALA A 69 9.81 10.26 -28.91
C ALA A 69 11.30 10.28 -29.31
N GLN A 70 12.09 9.41 -28.69
CA GLN A 70 13.53 9.31 -28.91
C GLN A 70 13.87 8.45 -30.15
N VAL A 71 12.97 7.53 -30.53
CA VAL A 71 13.00 6.80 -31.81
C VAL A 71 11.58 6.76 -32.38
N ALA A 72 11.42 6.86 -33.70
CA ALA A 72 10.13 6.65 -34.35
C ALA A 72 10.27 6.05 -35.75
N ILE A 73 9.27 5.26 -36.16
CA ILE A 73 9.08 4.73 -37.52
C ILE A 73 7.72 5.16 -38.08
N ASN A 74 7.53 5.01 -39.39
CA ASN A 74 6.17 4.95 -39.96
C ASN A 74 5.46 3.67 -39.48
N ALA A 75 4.12 3.65 -39.46
CA ALA A 75 3.37 2.48 -38.99
C ALA A 75 2.42 1.89 -40.04
N ASP A 76 1.13 2.13 -39.91
CA ASP A 76 0.05 1.42 -40.61
C ASP A 76 -0.07 1.86 -42.08
N PHE A 77 -0.65 0.99 -42.91
CA PHE A 77 -1.04 1.34 -44.26
C PHE A 77 -2.20 2.33 -44.25
N PHE A 78 -2.28 3.16 -45.29
CA PHE A 78 -3.28 4.22 -45.43
C PHE A 78 -3.60 4.49 -46.91
N ASP A 79 -4.68 5.21 -47.19
CA ASP A 79 -5.01 5.65 -48.54
C ASP A 79 -4.04 6.75 -49.00
N PHE A 80 -3.09 6.42 -49.87
CA PHE A 80 -2.22 7.40 -50.50
C PHE A 80 -2.68 7.71 -51.94
N PRO A 81 -2.84 8.98 -52.36
CA PRO A 81 -2.54 10.24 -51.66
C PRO A 81 -3.79 10.91 -51.05
N GLY A 82 -4.66 10.18 -50.36
CA GLY A 82 -5.85 10.76 -49.72
C GLY A 82 -5.62 11.18 -48.26
N TRP A 83 -4.85 10.39 -47.50
CA TRP A 83 -4.70 10.51 -46.04
C TRP A 83 -6.05 10.59 -45.32
N THR A 84 -7.07 9.89 -45.82
CA THR A 84 -8.43 9.87 -45.27
C THR A 84 -8.53 8.93 -44.07
N TYR A 85 -7.94 7.74 -44.14
CA TYR A 85 -8.05 6.68 -43.13
C TYR A 85 -6.76 5.87 -43.01
N VAL A 86 -6.66 5.03 -41.97
CA VAL A 86 -5.72 3.90 -41.92
C VAL A 86 -6.44 2.59 -42.21
N ILE A 87 -5.71 1.57 -42.65
CA ILE A 87 -6.27 0.25 -42.99
C ILE A 87 -6.57 -0.56 -41.72
N GLY A 88 -5.67 -0.55 -40.73
CA GLY A 88 -5.85 -1.24 -39.46
C GLY A 88 -6.66 -0.47 -38.41
N ARG A 89 -6.34 -0.72 -37.14
CA ARG A 89 -6.84 0.02 -35.97
C ARG A 89 -5.80 1.06 -35.54
N ALA A 90 -6.24 2.21 -35.02
CA ALA A 90 -5.35 3.25 -34.51
C ALA A 90 -5.84 3.88 -33.20
N ARG A 91 -4.90 4.02 -32.25
CA ARG A 91 -5.08 4.69 -30.95
C ARG A 91 -3.73 5.30 -30.54
N GLY A 92 -3.72 6.52 -30.00
CA GLY A 92 -2.49 7.18 -29.53
C GLY A 92 -2.69 7.84 -28.17
N ALA A 93 -1.85 7.53 -27.19
CA ALA A 93 -1.96 8.01 -25.81
C ALA A 93 -3.42 8.00 -25.29
N GLY A 94 -4.07 6.83 -25.42
CA GLY A 94 -5.44 6.54 -25.01
C GLY A 94 -6.54 6.94 -26.00
N GLU A 95 -6.31 7.94 -26.86
CA GLU A 95 -7.30 8.45 -27.81
C GLU A 95 -7.46 7.47 -28.98
N SER A 96 -8.64 6.82 -29.08
CA SER A 96 -8.99 6.01 -30.25
C SER A 96 -9.31 6.94 -31.43
N TRP A 97 -8.79 6.63 -32.61
CA TRP A 97 -9.13 7.42 -33.80
C TRP A 97 -10.63 7.34 -34.11
N PRO A 98 -11.21 8.30 -34.86
CA PRO A 98 -12.60 8.24 -35.29
C PRO A 98 -12.90 6.95 -36.07
N ALA A 99 -14.13 6.45 -35.95
CA ALA A 99 -14.52 5.16 -36.53
C ALA A 99 -14.51 5.20 -38.07
N ASP A 100 -14.84 6.33 -38.67
CA ASP A 100 -14.81 6.61 -40.11
C ASP A 100 -13.41 6.97 -40.65
N LYS A 101 -12.36 6.72 -39.85
CA LYS A 101 -10.94 6.98 -40.17
C LYS A 101 -10.06 5.72 -40.00
N GLN A 102 -10.67 4.55 -39.83
CA GLN A 102 -10.04 3.24 -39.71
C GLN A 102 -10.88 2.23 -40.48
N LEU A 103 -10.31 1.51 -41.46
CA LEU A 103 -11.05 0.42 -42.13
C LEU A 103 -11.19 -0.82 -41.23
N LYS A 104 -10.28 -1.00 -40.26
CA LYS A 104 -10.17 -2.20 -39.42
C LYS A 104 -10.13 -3.50 -40.24
N GLU A 105 -9.28 -3.56 -41.27
CA GLU A 105 -9.06 -4.79 -42.05
C GLU A 105 -8.78 -5.98 -41.11
N LEU A 106 -9.36 -7.14 -41.41
CA LEU A 106 -9.33 -8.34 -40.56
C LEU A 106 -7.98 -9.09 -40.60
N ARG A 107 -6.89 -8.33 -40.39
CA ARG A 107 -5.51 -8.82 -40.17
C ARG A 107 -5.10 -8.54 -38.73
N SER A 108 -3.82 -8.24 -38.49
CA SER A 108 -3.29 -8.06 -37.14
C SER A 108 -3.20 -6.58 -36.72
N TYR A 109 -3.01 -6.34 -35.42
CA TYR A 109 -2.63 -5.03 -34.90
C TYR A 109 -1.75 -5.18 -33.66
N TRP A 110 -0.86 -4.21 -33.47
CA TRP A 110 -0.06 -4.08 -32.26
C TRP A 110 -0.83 -3.29 -31.22
N GLN A 111 -0.82 -3.75 -29.97
CA GLN A 111 -1.31 -2.99 -28.82
C GLN A 111 -0.23 -2.85 -27.75
N PHE A 112 -0.07 -1.62 -27.25
CA PHE A 112 0.80 -1.30 -26.11
C PHE A 112 0.04 -0.48 -25.06
N GLY A 113 0.50 -0.54 -23.82
CA GLY A 113 -0.10 0.16 -22.68
C GLY A 113 0.46 -0.33 -21.35
N PRO A 114 -0.09 0.09 -20.20
CA PRO A 114 0.39 -0.35 -18.89
C PRO A 114 0.43 -1.88 -18.77
N ARG A 115 1.64 -2.43 -18.58
CA ARG A 115 1.97 -3.87 -18.60
C ARG A 115 1.47 -4.63 -19.83
N LEU A 116 1.46 -3.99 -20.99
CA LEU A 116 0.97 -4.56 -22.24
C LEU A 116 1.89 -4.23 -23.42
N ALA A 117 2.35 -5.28 -24.10
CA ALA A 117 2.96 -5.24 -25.42
C ALA A 117 2.59 -6.54 -26.15
N GLU A 118 1.80 -6.47 -27.22
CA GLU A 118 1.22 -7.69 -27.81
C GLU A 118 0.80 -7.50 -29.28
N LEU A 119 1.03 -8.54 -30.08
CA LEU A 119 0.40 -8.70 -31.40
C LEU A 119 -0.98 -9.36 -31.23
N VAL A 120 -2.03 -8.66 -31.61
CA VAL A 120 -3.36 -9.27 -31.79
C VAL A 120 -3.48 -9.72 -33.23
N THR A 121 -3.58 -11.02 -33.47
CA THR A 121 -3.52 -11.60 -34.82
C THR A 121 -4.80 -11.43 -35.65
N ASN A 122 -5.88 -10.90 -35.07
CA ASN A 122 -7.18 -10.69 -35.72
C ASN A 122 -7.85 -9.40 -35.23
N ALA A 123 -8.03 -8.43 -36.13
CA ALA A 123 -8.61 -7.11 -35.84
C ALA A 123 -10.10 -7.14 -35.46
N GLY A 124 -10.79 -8.27 -35.62
CA GLY A 124 -12.12 -8.50 -35.05
C GLY A 124 -12.12 -8.61 -33.52
N VAL A 125 -10.97 -8.94 -32.90
CA VAL A 125 -10.81 -8.93 -31.44
C VAL A 125 -10.63 -7.50 -30.96
N GLU A 126 -11.48 -7.03 -30.04
CA GLU A 126 -11.35 -5.69 -29.46
C GLU A 126 -10.11 -5.56 -28.55
N PRO A 127 -9.48 -4.37 -28.47
CA PRO A 127 -8.26 -4.16 -27.69
C PRO A 127 -8.47 -4.41 -26.19
N LYS A 128 -7.41 -4.83 -25.51
CA LYS A 128 -7.44 -5.00 -24.05
C LYS A 128 -7.71 -3.64 -23.36
N PRO A 129 -8.42 -3.60 -22.22
CA PRO A 129 -8.81 -2.32 -21.58
C PRO A 129 -7.64 -1.37 -21.27
N GLY A 130 -6.43 -1.89 -21.05
CA GLY A 130 -5.22 -1.10 -20.83
C GLY A 130 -4.48 -0.63 -22.09
N ALA A 131 -4.93 -0.94 -23.30
CA ALA A 131 -4.24 -0.55 -24.53
C ALA A 131 -4.35 0.97 -24.78
N THR A 132 -3.24 1.70 -24.64
CA THR A 132 -3.17 3.16 -24.90
C THR A 132 -2.65 3.49 -26.29
N GLU A 133 -1.80 2.63 -26.87
CA GLU A 133 -1.21 2.78 -28.20
C GLU A 133 -1.62 1.60 -29.08
N ILE A 134 -2.13 1.87 -30.29
CA ILE A 134 -2.52 0.86 -31.26
C ILE A 134 -2.13 1.30 -32.67
N VAL A 135 -1.54 0.39 -33.45
CA VAL A 135 -1.30 0.52 -34.89
C VAL A 135 -1.60 -0.79 -35.61
N GLY A 136 -2.11 -0.76 -36.85
CA GLY A 136 -2.28 -1.94 -37.69
C GLY A 136 -0.95 -2.66 -37.98
N GLY A 137 -1.01 -3.97 -38.19
CA GLY A 137 0.10 -4.81 -38.63
C GLY A 137 -0.39 -5.72 -39.77
N HIS A 138 0.32 -5.70 -40.90
CA HIS A 138 -0.21 -6.26 -42.14
C HIS A 138 0.02 -7.77 -42.23
N ASN A 139 1.16 -8.18 -42.81
CA ASN A 139 1.54 -9.59 -42.95
C ASN A 139 2.31 -10.04 -41.70
N ILE A 140 1.92 -11.17 -41.11
CA ILE A 140 2.65 -11.78 -39.99
C ILE A 140 3.92 -12.47 -40.54
N LEU A 141 5.09 -11.98 -40.13
CA LEU A 141 6.42 -12.44 -40.59
C LEU A 141 7.00 -13.55 -39.71
N ILE A 142 6.76 -13.45 -38.40
CA ILE A 142 7.19 -14.40 -37.37
C ILE A 142 6.04 -14.50 -36.36
N LEU A 143 5.74 -15.70 -35.87
CA LEU A 143 4.73 -15.93 -34.83
C LEU A 143 5.07 -17.18 -34.03
N ASN A 144 5.14 -17.04 -32.70
CA ASN A 144 5.60 -18.05 -31.74
C ASN A 144 7.03 -18.52 -32.04
N GLY A 145 7.92 -17.59 -32.39
CA GLY A 145 9.32 -17.81 -32.79
C GLY A 145 9.49 -18.43 -34.19
N VAL A 146 8.40 -18.87 -34.83
CA VAL A 146 8.42 -19.54 -36.14
C VAL A 146 8.22 -18.53 -37.26
N SER A 147 9.21 -18.45 -38.15
CA SER A 147 9.12 -17.68 -39.39
C SER A 147 7.98 -18.17 -40.29
N ARG A 148 7.33 -17.23 -40.97
CA ARG A 148 6.32 -17.49 -42.01
C ARG A 148 6.86 -17.34 -43.43
N ALA A 149 8.18 -17.23 -43.59
CA ALA A 149 8.81 -17.17 -44.91
C ALA A 149 8.86 -18.55 -45.59
N PRO A 150 8.66 -18.66 -46.92
CA PRO A 150 8.19 -17.61 -47.84
C PRO A 150 6.66 -17.48 -47.90
N ASN A 151 5.93 -18.36 -47.21
CA ASN A 151 4.47 -18.54 -47.32
C ASN A 151 3.76 -17.86 -46.14
N PHE A 152 3.52 -16.55 -46.28
CA PHE A 152 2.93 -15.68 -45.26
C PHE A 152 1.39 -15.83 -45.18
N ASP A 153 0.63 -14.74 -45.28
CA ASP A 153 -0.84 -14.67 -45.22
C ASP A 153 -1.52 -14.76 -46.61
N GLY A 154 -0.76 -15.09 -47.66
CA GLY A 154 -1.24 -15.22 -49.04
C GLY A 154 -1.27 -13.91 -49.85
N ASP A 155 -0.92 -12.78 -49.22
CA ASP A 155 -0.88 -11.47 -49.88
C ASP A 155 0.40 -11.30 -50.72
N ALA A 156 0.25 -10.90 -51.98
CA ALA A 156 1.38 -10.64 -52.88
C ALA A 156 2.27 -9.48 -52.42
N VAL A 157 1.75 -8.51 -51.65
CA VAL A 157 2.45 -7.28 -51.21
C VAL A 157 3.73 -7.57 -50.41
N ILE A 158 3.85 -8.73 -49.76
CA ILE A 158 5.06 -9.14 -49.02
C ILE A 158 6.03 -10.00 -49.85
N THR A 159 5.59 -10.52 -51.00
CA THR A 159 6.41 -11.40 -51.87
C THR A 159 7.39 -10.64 -52.76
N THR A 160 7.06 -9.39 -53.12
CA THR A 160 7.87 -8.50 -53.96
C THR A 160 8.98 -7.77 -53.19
N ALA A 161 10.02 -7.30 -53.88
CA ALA A 161 11.10 -6.54 -53.25
C ALA A 161 10.79 -5.04 -53.18
N HIS A 162 10.61 -4.52 -51.97
CA HIS A 162 10.35 -3.10 -51.69
C HIS A 162 11.11 -2.65 -50.44
N ARG A 163 11.22 -1.35 -50.17
CA ARG A 163 11.61 -0.85 -48.83
C ARG A 163 10.61 -1.35 -47.80
N ARG A 164 11.07 -1.66 -46.58
CA ARG A 164 10.27 -2.37 -45.58
C ARG A 164 10.47 -1.78 -44.20
N THR A 165 9.34 -1.55 -43.52
CA THR A 165 9.30 -1.30 -42.08
C THR A 165 8.66 -2.50 -41.40
N ALA A 166 9.12 -2.86 -40.21
CA ALA A 166 8.60 -3.98 -39.44
C ALA A 166 8.59 -3.68 -37.94
N VAL A 167 7.64 -4.28 -37.23
CA VAL A 167 7.54 -4.26 -35.76
C VAL A 167 7.59 -5.70 -35.26
N GLY A 168 8.23 -5.94 -34.13
CA GLY A 168 8.19 -7.22 -33.43
C GLY A 168 8.38 -7.13 -31.93
N VAL A 169 8.17 -8.25 -31.24
CA VAL A 169 8.42 -8.43 -29.79
C VAL A 169 9.08 -9.76 -29.48
N SER A 170 9.76 -9.83 -28.34
CA SER A 170 10.30 -11.07 -27.75
C SER A 170 9.18 -11.92 -27.10
N ALA A 171 9.48 -13.19 -26.78
CA ALA A 171 8.50 -14.12 -26.20
C ALA A 171 8.02 -13.70 -24.79
N ASP A 172 8.90 -13.07 -24.00
CA ASP A 172 8.57 -12.43 -22.72
C ASP A 172 7.92 -11.04 -22.91
N LYS A 173 7.67 -10.60 -24.15
CA LYS A 173 7.08 -9.32 -24.54
C LYS A 173 7.85 -8.07 -24.05
N ARG A 174 9.00 -8.26 -23.40
CA ARG A 174 9.82 -7.20 -22.80
C ARG A 174 10.52 -6.33 -23.83
N PHE A 175 11.04 -6.92 -24.89
CA PHE A 175 11.78 -6.22 -25.92
C PHE A 175 10.89 -5.93 -27.13
N VAL A 176 10.89 -4.68 -27.58
CA VAL A 176 10.23 -4.22 -28.81
C VAL A 176 11.29 -3.93 -29.87
N TYR A 177 11.03 -4.36 -31.09
CA TYR A 177 11.94 -4.26 -32.23
C TYR A 177 11.27 -3.40 -33.29
N LEU A 178 11.81 -2.21 -33.56
CA LEU A 178 11.38 -1.34 -34.65
C LEU A 178 12.43 -1.38 -35.76
N TYR A 179 12.06 -1.81 -36.97
CA TYR A 179 12.97 -1.97 -38.11
C TYR A 179 12.51 -1.13 -39.30
N ALA A 180 13.44 -0.52 -40.03
CA ALA A 180 13.18 0.14 -41.32
C ALA A 180 14.36 -0.02 -42.29
N SER A 181 14.13 0.13 -43.60
CA SER A 181 15.17 -0.06 -44.62
C SER A 181 15.06 0.86 -45.84
N ASN A 182 16.22 1.31 -46.32
CA ASN A 182 16.38 1.90 -47.65
C ASN A 182 16.51 0.84 -48.76
N ASN A 183 16.79 -0.43 -48.41
CA ASN A 183 16.97 -1.52 -49.35
C ASN A 183 15.64 -2.14 -49.78
N ASN A 184 15.58 -2.66 -51.01
CA ASN A 184 14.42 -3.39 -51.49
C ASN A 184 14.52 -4.87 -51.10
N PHE A 185 13.63 -5.32 -50.21
CA PHE A 185 13.54 -6.68 -49.69
C PHE A 185 12.13 -7.28 -49.83
N ASN A 186 12.07 -8.58 -50.12
CA ASN A 186 10.88 -9.41 -49.93
C ASN A 186 10.77 -9.89 -48.48
N GLY A 187 9.63 -10.47 -48.08
CA GLY A 187 9.39 -10.91 -46.71
C GLY A 187 10.44 -11.86 -46.15
N SER A 188 10.96 -12.79 -46.97
CA SER A 188 12.02 -13.73 -46.57
C SER A 188 13.32 -13.00 -46.22
N GLN A 189 13.68 -11.98 -47.01
CA GLN A 189 14.82 -11.11 -46.74
C GLN A 189 14.60 -10.22 -45.51
N VAL A 190 13.37 -9.70 -45.29
CA VAL A 190 13.02 -8.96 -44.06
C VAL A 190 13.19 -9.84 -42.83
N VAL A 191 12.70 -11.08 -42.83
CA VAL A 191 12.91 -12.01 -41.70
C VAL A 191 14.40 -12.24 -41.44
N ALA A 192 15.21 -12.45 -42.49
CA ALA A 192 16.65 -12.61 -42.34
C ALA A 192 17.33 -11.36 -41.73
N GLN A 193 16.90 -10.16 -42.11
CA GLN A 193 17.34 -8.90 -41.49
C GLN A 193 16.89 -8.79 -40.02
N LEU A 194 15.62 -9.08 -39.72
CA LEU A 194 15.09 -9.04 -38.36
C LEU A 194 15.87 -9.98 -37.41
N VAL A 195 16.08 -11.23 -37.81
CA VAL A 195 16.81 -12.22 -36.99
C VAL A 195 18.28 -11.84 -36.82
N SER A 196 18.97 -11.43 -37.90
CA SER A 196 20.39 -11.08 -37.83
C SER A 196 20.67 -9.78 -37.06
N MET A 197 19.80 -8.77 -37.16
CA MET A 197 19.96 -7.51 -36.42
C MET A 197 19.58 -7.67 -34.93
N ALA A 198 18.58 -8.49 -34.60
CA ALA A 198 18.29 -8.83 -33.20
C ALA A 198 19.48 -9.57 -32.53
N ALA A 199 20.08 -10.54 -33.24
CA ALA A 199 21.28 -11.23 -32.76
C ALA A 199 22.48 -10.28 -32.62
N ALA A 200 22.68 -9.36 -33.57
CA ALA A 200 23.73 -8.34 -33.49
C ALA A 200 23.52 -7.35 -32.32
N ALA A 201 22.28 -7.07 -31.91
CA ALA A 201 21.97 -6.27 -30.74
C ALA A 201 22.27 -6.98 -29.40
N GLY A 202 22.59 -8.29 -29.41
CA GLY A 202 22.63 -9.11 -28.20
C GLY A 202 21.24 -9.33 -27.57
N ALA A 203 20.17 -9.07 -28.31
CA ALA A 203 18.79 -9.13 -27.82
C ALA A 203 18.22 -10.57 -27.91
N PRO A 204 17.13 -10.86 -27.17
CA PRO A 204 16.42 -12.13 -27.33
C PRO A 204 15.92 -12.36 -28.77
N PRO A 205 15.60 -13.62 -29.14
CA PRO A 205 14.91 -13.91 -30.38
C PRO A 205 13.54 -13.20 -30.47
N ILE A 206 13.20 -12.72 -31.66
CA ILE A 206 11.88 -12.15 -31.95
C ILE A 206 10.87 -13.30 -32.04
N ASP A 207 9.83 -13.24 -31.21
CA ASP A 207 8.77 -14.26 -31.15
C ASP A 207 7.60 -13.94 -32.10
N MET A 208 7.25 -12.66 -32.20
CA MET A 208 6.17 -12.17 -33.07
C MET A 208 6.68 -10.98 -33.88
N ALA A 209 6.37 -10.91 -35.17
CA ALA A 209 6.71 -9.77 -36.02
C ALA A 209 5.71 -9.60 -37.18
N THR A 210 5.50 -8.35 -37.61
CA THR A 210 4.68 -8.02 -38.79
C THR A 210 5.42 -7.09 -39.75
N ASN A 211 5.06 -7.18 -41.04
CA ASN A 211 5.32 -6.13 -42.01
C ASN A 211 4.39 -4.92 -41.72
N MET A 212 4.95 -3.72 -41.79
CA MET A 212 4.25 -2.43 -41.69
C MET A 212 4.19 -1.76 -43.08
N ASP A 213 3.73 -0.51 -43.18
CA ASP A 213 3.80 0.22 -44.45
C ASP A 213 5.26 0.36 -44.93
N GLY A 214 5.46 0.20 -46.24
CA GLY A 214 6.76 0.01 -46.88
C GLY A 214 7.04 1.03 -47.98
N GLY A 215 7.83 0.62 -48.98
CA GLY A 215 8.07 1.38 -50.19
C GLY A 215 8.45 2.85 -49.94
N GLY A 216 7.62 3.77 -50.41
CA GLY A 216 7.84 5.21 -50.23
C GLY A 216 7.63 5.74 -48.80
N SER A 217 7.06 4.96 -47.89
CA SER A 217 6.77 5.35 -46.50
C SER A 217 7.84 4.94 -45.50
N SER A 218 8.61 3.89 -45.82
CA SER A 218 9.53 3.24 -44.86
C SER A 218 10.62 4.17 -44.35
N GLN A 219 10.53 4.59 -43.09
CA GLN A 219 11.37 5.63 -42.49
C GLN A 219 11.67 5.32 -41.01
N MET A 220 12.79 5.84 -40.52
CA MET A 220 13.16 5.79 -39.10
C MET A 220 13.90 7.07 -38.68
N TYR A 221 13.39 7.71 -37.64
CA TYR A 221 14.02 8.80 -36.91
C TYR A 221 14.64 8.29 -35.60
N VAL A 222 15.82 8.81 -35.27
CA VAL A 222 16.49 8.63 -33.98
C VAL A 222 16.97 9.99 -33.48
N GLY A 223 16.68 10.33 -32.22
CA GLY A 223 17.12 11.57 -31.59
C GLY A 223 18.65 11.72 -31.63
N GLY A 224 19.14 12.95 -31.84
CA GLY A 224 20.56 13.23 -32.07
C GLY A 224 21.09 12.82 -33.45
N LEU A 225 20.58 11.75 -34.07
CA LEU A 225 21.05 11.24 -35.37
C LEU A 225 20.22 11.72 -36.58
N GLY A 226 18.96 12.08 -36.39
CA GLY A 226 18.05 12.51 -37.47
C GLY A 226 17.26 11.35 -38.10
N GLN A 227 16.88 11.47 -39.37
CA GLN A 227 16.33 10.33 -40.11
C GLN A 227 17.48 9.42 -40.53
N VAL A 228 17.59 8.25 -39.90
CA VAL A 228 18.61 7.23 -40.22
C VAL A 228 18.15 6.34 -41.38
N ILE A 229 16.85 6.29 -41.65
CA ILE A 229 16.21 5.75 -42.86
C ILE A 229 15.22 6.82 -43.33
N ASP A 230 15.37 7.35 -44.55
CA ASP A 230 14.62 8.52 -45.02
C ASP A 230 13.97 8.27 -46.40
N SER A 231 12.79 8.84 -46.61
CA SER A 231 12.07 8.89 -47.89
C SER A 231 11.39 10.24 -48.16
N GLY A 232 11.46 11.19 -47.22
CA GLY A 232 10.77 12.48 -47.26
C GLY A 232 9.24 12.42 -47.20
N ARG A 233 8.62 11.26 -46.99
CA ARG A 233 7.15 11.09 -47.12
C ARG A 233 6.39 11.40 -45.84
N GLU A 234 5.34 12.23 -45.96
CA GLU A 234 4.25 12.30 -44.98
C GLU A 234 3.43 11.00 -44.95
N VAL A 235 3.46 10.30 -43.82
CA VAL A 235 2.65 9.11 -43.53
C VAL A 235 1.49 9.45 -42.59
N ASN A 236 0.44 8.62 -42.59
CA ASN A 236 -0.76 8.93 -41.78
C ASN A 236 -0.52 8.65 -40.29
N ASN A 237 0.18 7.57 -39.89
CA ASN A 237 0.55 7.33 -38.50
C ASN A 237 1.97 6.73 -38.33
N HIS A 238 2.41 6.72 -37.08
CA HIS A 238 3.74 6.39 -36.62
C HIS A 238 3.67 5.51 -35.36
N LEU A 239 4.77 4.80 -35.09
CA LEU A 239 5.03 4.15 -33.81
C LEU A 239 6.42 4.58 -33.33
N GLY A 240 6.56 4.93 -32.06
CA GLY A 240 7.81 5.39 -31.49
C GLY A 240 8.07 4.92 -30.06
N ILE A 241 9.34 5.01 -29.69
CA ILE A 241 9.86 4.73 -28.35
C ILE A 241 10.14 6.08 -27.68
N ILE A 242 9.53 6.30 -26.52
CA ILE A 242 9.99 7.26 -25.53
C ILE A 242 11.00 6.51 -24.65
N ALA A 243 12.17 7.11 -24.40
CA ALA A 243 13.27 6.53 -23.61
C ALA A 243 13.95 7.64 -22.80
N ARG A 244 13.39 7.95 -21.63
CA ARG A 244 13.83 9.06 -20.76
C ARG A 244 14.95 8.69 -19.78
N GLY A 245 15.26 7.39 -19.63
CA GLY A 245 16.18 6.87 -18.62
C GLY A 245 15.76 7.10 -17.17
N THR A 246 14.54 7.60 -16.94
CA THR A 246 14.00 7.99 -15.63
C THR A 246 12.48 7.87 -15.62
N GLY A 247 11.92 7.47 -14.47
CA GLY A 247 10.49 7.21 -14.29
C GLY A 247 10.12 5.73 -14.48
N ALA A 248 8.94 5.35 -14.01
CA ALA A 248 8.54 3.94 -13.97
C ALA A 248 8.42 3.31 -15.38
N PRO A 249 8.87 2.06 -15.58
CA PRO A 249 8.73 1.33 -16.84
C PRO A 249 7.28 0.82 -17.02
N THR A 250 6.34 1.74 -17.27
CA THR A 250 4.90 1.45 -17.17
C THR A 250 4.41 0.37 -18.14
N MET A 251 5.04 0.22 -19.30
CA MET A 251 4.63 -0.76 -20.33
C MET A 251 5.30 -2.13 -20.20
N CYS A 252 6.24 -2.29 -19.27
CA CYS A 252 6.87 -3.58 -18.95
C CYS A 252 5.83 -4.68 -18.67
N PRO A 253 5.70 -5.73 -19.49
CA PRO A 253 4.63 -6.73 -19.32
C PRO A 253 4.81 -7.60 -18.07
N TYR A 254 6.06 -7.89 -17.72
CA TYR A 254 6.46 -8.60 -16.51
C TYR A 254 7.39 -7.71 -15.68
N PRO A 255 6.86 -6.68 -14.99
CA PRO A 255 7.67 -5.91 -14.08
C PRO A 255 8.16 -6.84 -12.95
N PRO A 256 9.37 -6.61 -12.42
CA PRO A 256 9.83 -7.37 -11.27
C PRO A 256 8.82 -7.25 -10.12
N ALA A 257 8.64 -8.33 -9.37
CA ALA A 257 7.69 -8.36 -8.28
C ALA A 257 8.03 -7.25 -7.26
N LEU A 258 7.07 -6.37 -6.97
CA LEU A 258 7.20 -5.42 -5.88
C LEU A 258 7.34 -6.21 -4.57
N ARG A 259 8.49 -6.09 -3.93
CA ARG A 259 8.91 -6.89 -2.78
C ARG A 259 8.47 -6.25 -1.48
N ASP A 260 8.73 -4.96 -1.31
CA ASP A 260 8.58 -4.26 -0.03
C ASP A 260 8.08 -2.82 -0.19
N VAL A 261 7.53 -2.24 0.88
CA VAL A 261 6.92 -0.90 0.92
C VAL A 261 7.23 -0.19 2.24
N VAL A 262 7.54 1.11 2.15
CA VAL A 262 7.66 1.99 3.32
C VAL A 262 6.77 3.21 3.17
N LEU A 263 6.12 3.62 4.27
CA LEU A 263 5.34 4.86 4.35
C LEU A 263 6.15 5.98 5.02
N ARG A 264 5.84 7.22 4.64
CA ARG A 264 6.29 8.43 5.32
C ARG A 264 5.30 8.80 6.43
N PRO A 265 5.70 9.64 7.42
CA PRO A 265 4.81 10.06 8.51
C PRO A 265 3.51 10.77 8.08
N ASP A 266 3.42 11.25 6.84
CA ASP A 266 2.17 11.79 6.25
C ASP A 266 1.08 10.74 5.96
N ARG A 267 1.41 9.44 6.07
CA ARG A 267 0.53 8.27 5.90
C ARG A 267 -0.04 8.07 4.49
N THR A 268 0.30 8.91 3.51
CA THR A 268 -0.26 8.87 2.14
C THR A 268 0.81 8.69 1.07
N SER A 269 2.05 9.03 1.37
CA SER A 269 3.20 8.95 0.47
C SER A 269 4.29 8.04 1.02
N GLY A 270 5.16 7.54 0.13
CA GLY A 270 6.18 6.56 0.48
C GLY A 270 6.87 5.98 -0.74
N TRP A 271 7.49 4.82 -0.57
CA TRP A 271 8.23 4.14 -1.63
C TRP A 271 7.95 2.64 -1.66
N THR A 272 7.90 2.07 -2.86
CA THR A 272 7.89 0.62 -3.08
C THR A 272 9.21 0.18 -3.70
N MET A 273 9.74 -0.94 -3.25
CA MET A 273 10.94 -1.58 -3.80
C MET A 273 10.54 -2.82 -4.62
N ASP A 274 11.17 -3.03 -5.77
CA ASP A 274 11.04 -4.28 -6.54
C ASP A 274 12.11 -5.33 -6.20
N ALA A 275 11.92 -6.55 -6.68
CA ALA A 275 12.84 -7.68 -6.54
C ALA A 275 14.28 -7.44 -7.02
N HIS A 276 14.51 -6.41 -7.85
CA HIS A 276 15.82 -5.99 -8.35
C HIS A 276 16.39 -4.77 -7.61
N GLY A 277 15.69 -4.26 -6.60
CA GLY A 277 16.09 -3.08 -5.84
C GLY A 277 15.73 -1.76 -6.52
N ALA A 278 14.90 -1.76 -7.57
CA ALA A 278 14.37 -0.52 -8.12
C ALA A 278 13.34 0.08 -7.16
N ILE A 279 13.57 1.32 -6.73
CA ILE A 279 12.73 2.02 -5.75
C ILE A 279 11.89 3.07 -6.46
N ALA A 280 10.57 2.98 -6.32
CA ALA A 280 9.59 3.89 -6.93
C ALA A 280 8.80 4.65 -5.85
N ALA A 281 8.69 5.97 -6.00
CA ALA A 281 7.92 6.83 -5.11
C ALA A 281 6.41 6.79 -5.42
N PHE A 282 5.57 6.90 -4.39
CA PHE A 282 4.11 7.04 -4.52
C PHE A 282 3.57 8.16 -3.63
N GLY A 283 2.32 8.56 -3.88
CA GLY A 283 1.58 9.54 -3.05
C GLY A 283 2.14 10.96 -3.02
N GLY A 284 3.10 11.29 -3.90
CA GLY A 284 3.79 12.59 -3.91
C GLY A 284 5.09 12.63 -3.09
N ALA A 285 5.58 11.48 -2.61
CA ALA A 285 6.92 11.39 -2.02
C ALA A 285 7.99 11.81 -3.06
N PRO A 286 9.08 12.47 -2.64
CA PRO A 286 10.18 12.80 -3.54
C PRO A 286 10.85 11.51 -4.05
N ALA A 287 11.53 11.59 -5.19
CA ALA A 287 12.43 10.51 -5.58
C ALA A 287 13.55 10.39 -4.53
N LEU A 288 13.72 9.20 -3.96
CA LEU A 288 14.98 8.86 -3.30
C LEU A 288 16.10 8.92 -4.35
N GLY A 289 17.28 9.40 -3.95
CA GLY A 289 18.46 9.33 -4.81
C GLY A 289 18.71 7.88 -5.26
N PRO A 290 19.28 7.66 -6.45
CA PRO A 290 19.40 6.32 -7.03
C PRO A 290 20.03 5.35 -6.02
N ALA A 291 19.43 4.17 -5.88
CA ALA A 291 20.06 3.07 -5.17
C ALA A 291 21.41 2.79 -5.82
N GLY A 292 22.47 2.66 -5.02
CA GLY A 292 23.82 2.37 -5.54
C GLY A 292 23.85 1.06 -6.33
N ASP A 293 23.02 0.11 -5.89
CA ASP A 293 22.94 -1.24 -6.41
C ASP A 293 21.51 -1.54 -6.89
N ARG A 294 21.40 -1.92 -8.17
CA ARG A 294 20.21 -2.50 -8.78
C ARG A 294 20.66 -3.75 -9.53
N TRP A 295 20.07 -4.88 -9.19
CA TRP A 295 20.45 -6.17 -9.75
C TRP A 295 19.68 -6.49 -11.03
N ASN A 296 20.17 -7.46 -11.79
CA ASN A 296 19.49 -8.04 -12.96
C ASN A 296 18.86 -9.41 -12.68
N TRP A 297 18.79 -9.81 -11.40
CA TRP A 297 18.14 -11.00 -10.87
C TRP A 297 17.46 -10.73 -9.52
N ASP A 298 16.48 -11.56 -9.14
CA ASP A 298 15.64 -11.38 -7.94
C ASP A 298 16.43 -11.61 -6.64
N ILE A 299 16.91 -10.52 -6.01
CA ILE A 299 17.70 -10.58 -4.77
C ILE A 299 17.40 -9.48 -3.75
N ALA A 300 16.70 -8.39 -4.08
CA ALA A 300 16.32 -7.40 -3.07
C ALA A 300 15.21 -7.97 -2.16
N ARG A 301 15.31 -7.76 -0.84
CA ARG A 301 14.42 -8.39 0.17
C ARG A 301 13.68 -7.39 1.05
N ALA A 302 14.36 -6.39 1.62
CA ALA A 302 13.73 -5.39 2.48
C ALA A 302 14.21 -3.95 2.20
N LEU A 303 13.39 -2.97 2.56
CA LEU A 303 13.67 -1.52 2.50
C LEU A 303 13.30 -0.89 3.85
N ALA A 304 14.26 -0.32 4.57
CA ALA A 304 14.02 0.34 5.85
C ALA A 304 14.21 1.86 5.73
N LEU A 305 13.12 2.62 5.91
CA LEU A 305 13.14 4.09 5.89
C LEU A 305 13.76 4.64 7.18
N ARG A 306 14.67 5.61 7.07
CA ARG A 306 15.26 6.29 8.24
C ARG A 306 14.30 7.33 8.84
N PRO A 307 14.44 7.67 10.14
CA PRO A 307 13.59 8.67 10.81
C PRO A 307 13.59 10.08 10.18
N ASP A 308 14.56 10.41 9.33
CA ASP A 308 14.56 11.66 8.55
C ASP A 308 13.50 11.68 7.41
N GLY A 309 12.92 10.54 7.05
CA GLY A 309 11.84 10.45 6.07
C GLY A 309 12.24 10.84 4.64
N VAL A 310 13.55 10.86 4.34
CA VAL A 310 14.14 11.23 3.04
C VAL A 310 15.33 10.33 2.63
N SER A 311 15.72 9.36 3.45
CA SER A 311 16.79 8.39 3.18
C SER A 311 16.45 7.01 3.75
N ALA A 312 17.09 5.96 3.23
CA ALA A 312 16.73 4.58 3.56
C ALA A 312 17.93 3.61 3.45
N TYR A 313 17.74 2.38 3.90
CA TYR A 313 18.62 1.25 3.57
C TYR A 313 17.84 0.18 2.84
N LEU A 314 18.44 -0.39 1.79
CA LEU A 314 17.97 -1.58 1.11
C LEU A 314 18.77 -2.79 1.61
N MET A 315 18.12 -3.94 1.79
CA MET A 315 18.77 -5.21 2.10
C MET A 315 18.62 -6.22 0.96
N ASP A 316 19.73 -6.83 0.56
CA ASP A 316 19.76 -7.96 -0.37
C ASP A 316 19.58 -9.32 0.37
N GLY A 317 19.24 -10.39 -0.35
CA GLY A 317 19.01 -11.71 0.23
C GLY A 317 20.26 -12.43 0.74
N TRP A 318 21.46 -11.92 0.43
CA TRP A 318 22.71 -12.36 1.07
C TRP A 318 22.99 -11.58 2.36
N GLY A 319 22.13 -10.62 2.77
CA GLY A 319 22.26 -9.82 3.98
C GLY A 319 23.06 -8.51 3.79
N GLY A 320 23.47 -8.17 2.56
CA GLY A 320 24.14 -6.91 2.28
C GLY A 320 23.20 -5.72 2.49
N ILE A 321 23.66 -4.70 3.23
CA ILE A 321 22.89 -3.48 3.50
C ILE A 321 23.45 -2.30 2.70
N HIS A 322 22.61 -1.75 1.83
CA HIS A 322 22.95 -0.76 0.81
C HIS A 322 22.30 0.60 1.13
N PRO A 323 23.08 1.68 1.34
CA PRO A 323 22.52 2.99 1.65
C PRO A 323 21.83 3.65 0.45
N VAL A 324 20.67 4.28 0.69
CA VAL A 324 19.84 4.95 -0.32
C VAL A 324 19.53 6.38 0.13
N GLY A 325 19.51 7.34 -0.81
CA GLY A 325 19.12 8.73 -0.52
C GLY A 325 20.05 9.49 0.43
N ASN A 326 21.36 9.23 0.37
CA ASN A 326 22.39 9.76 1.28
C ASN A 326 22.32 9.23 2.74
N ALA A 327 21.71 8.06 2.97
CA ALA A 327 21.93 7.33 4.21
C ALA A 327 23.44 7.06 4.43
N PRO A 328 23.96 7.15 5.67
CA PRO A 328 25.37 6.87 5.95
C PRO A 328 25.66 5.38 5.87
N ALA A 329 26.86 5.01 5.43
CA ALA A 329 27.28 3.60 5.40
C ALA A 329 27.25 2.96 6.80
N VAL A 330 26.73 1.73 6.87
CA VAL A 330 26.67 0.91 8.08
C VAL A 330 27.62 -0.28 7.97
N SER A 331 27.91 -0.93 9.10
CA SER A 331 28.83 -2.07 9.16
C SER A 331 28.42 -3.06 10.25
N GLY A 332 29.05 -4.24 10.26
CA GLY A 332 28.78 -5.29 11.24
C GLY A 332 27.48 -6.05 11.04
N PHE A 333 26.85 -5.94 9.86
CA PHE A 333 25.71 -6.79 9.48
C PHE A 333 26.16 -8.22 9.16
N ALA A 334 25.26 -9.18 9.38
CA ALA A 334 25.46 -10.57 8.96
C ALA A 334 25.37 -10.70 7.43
N TYR A 335 26.16 -11.61 6.85
CA TYR A 335 26.25 -11.81 5.41
C TYR A 335 26.46 -13.29 5.07
N TRP A 336 25.72 -13.79 4.09
CA TRP A 336 25.67 -15.19 3.67
C TRP A 336 26.02 -15.31 2.17
N PRO A 337 27.31 -15.41 1.81
CA PRO A 337 27.75 -15.36 0.42
C PRO A 337 27.08 -16.44 -0.46
N ASN A 338 26.41 -16.01 -1.53
CA ASN A 338 25.69 -16.86 -2.49
C ASN A 338 24.44 -17.57 -1.93
N TRP A 339 23.95 -17.22 -0.75
CA TRP A 339 22.77 -17.86 -0.14
C TRP A 339 21.67 -16.83 0.13
N ASP A 340 20.61 -16.87 -0.69
CA ASP A 340 19.40 -16.05 -0.48
C ASP A 340 18.62 -16.55 0.75
N ILE A 341 18.96 -16.00 1.91
CA ILE A 341 18.39 -16.37 3.21
C ILE A 341 18.00 -15.17 4.07
N ALA A 342 18.48 -13.95 3.80
CA ALA A 342 18.02 -12.76 4.51
C ALA A 342 16.57 -12.41 4.11
N ARG A 343 15.73 -12.01 5.07
CA ARG A 343 14.29 -11.79 4.85
C ARG A 343 13.84 -10.38 5.20
N ALA A 344 14.23 -9.85 6.36
CA ALA A 344 13.79 -8.53 6.83
C ALA A 344 14.91 -7.68 7.45
N LEU A 345 14.68 -6.37 7.50
CA LEU A 345 15.60 -5.35 8.02
C LEU A 345 14.81 -4.36 8.89
N ALA A 346 15.14 -4.25 10.18
CA ALA A 346 14.51 -3.26 11.07
C ALA A 346 15.54 -2.29 11.66
N LEU A 347 15.25 -0.99 11.59
CA LEU A 347 16.08 0.08 12.14
C LEU A 347 15.70 0.44 13.57
N ARG A 348 16.70 0.76 14.38
CA ARG A 348 16.54 1.47 15.66
C ARG A 348 16.31 2.96 15.40
N ALA A 349 15.78 3.66 16.41
CA ALA A 349 15.44 5.09 16.33
C ALA A 349 16.63 6.05 16.03
N ASP A 350 17.87 5.56 16.03
CA ASP A 350 19.06 6.34 15.58
C ASP A 350 19.24 6.36 14.05
N GLY A 351 18.46 5.56 13.30
CA GLY A 351 18.52 5.46 11.85
C GLY A 351 19.83 4.92 11.29
N LYS A 352 20.66 4.23 12.08
CA LYS A 352 21.99 3.72 11.66
C LYS A 352 22.40 2.39 12.31
N SER A 353 21.70 1.96 13.35
CA SER A 353 21.80 0.61 13.93
C SER A 353 20.46 -0.11 13.81
N GLY A 354 20.45 -1.43 13.95
CA GLY A 354 19.27 -2.24 13.74
C GLY A 354 19.57 -3.73 13.76
N TYR A 355 18.67 -4.53 13.18
CA TYR A 355 18.84 -5.96 13.02
C TYR A 355 18.40 -6.43 11.63
N THR A 356 19.01 -7.53 11.18
CA THR A 356 18.55 -8.31 10.03
C THR A 356 17.99 -9.65 10.48
N LEU A 357 17.03 -10.19 9.74
CA LEU A 357 16.42 -11.50 9.96
C LEU A 357 16.86 -12.48 8.87
N ASP A 358 17.33 -13.66 9.24
CA ASP A 358 17.45 -14.80 8.33
C ASP A 358 16.18 -15.67 8.30
N GLY A 359 15.96 -16.41 7.20
CA GLY A 359 14.77 -17.23 6.99
C GLY A 359 14.60 -18.39 7.97
N TYR A 360 15.66 -18.75 8.73
CA TYR A 360 15.58 -19.74 9.81
C TYR A 360 15.23 -19.08 11.16
N GLY A 361 15.01 -17.76 11.22
CA GLY A 361 14.61 -17.02 12.42
C GLY A 361 15.74 -16.32 13.16
N GLY A 362 16.99 -16.44 12.71
CA GLY A 362 18.12 -15.77 13.36
C GLY A 362 18.04 -14.25 13.23
N VAL A 363 18.17 -13.55 14.36
CA VAL A 363 18.13 -12.07 14.43
C VAL A 363 19.53 -11.53 14.71
N HIS A 364 20.10 -10.80 13.75
CA HIS A 364 21.51 -10.40 13.74
C HIS A 364 21.66 -8.87 13.84
N PRO A 365 22.35 -8.32 14.86
CA PRO A 365 22.50 -6.88 15.00
C PRO A 365 23.46 -6.29 13.95
N PHE A 366 23.29 -5.01 13.62
CA PHE A 366 24.24 -4.23 12.83
C PHE A 366 24.39 -2.79 13.35
N GLY A 367 25.42 -2.07 12.89
CA GLY A 367 25.60 -0.64 13.13
C GLY A 367 25.86 -0.25 14.60
N GLY A 368 26.19 -1.20 15.46
CA GLY A 368 26.34 -1.01 16.90
C GLY A 368 25.08 -1.30 17.73
N ALA A 369 24.06 -1.95 17.16
CA ALA A 369 22.95 -2.49 17.94
C ALA A 369 23.45 -3.55 18.95
N PRO A 370 22.84 -3.65 20.15
CA PRO A 370 23.18 -4.70 21.11
C PRO A 370 22.74 -6.07 20.60
N ALA A 371 23.42 -7.15 21.01
CA ALA A 371 22.95 -8.49 20.71
C ALA A 371 21.65 -8.81 21.46
N VAL A 372 20.70 -9.46 20.78
CA VAL A 372 19.41 -9.90 21.35
C VAL A 372 19.39 -11.42 21.54
N THR A 373 18.50 -11.88 22.42
CA THR A 373 18.34 -13.31 22.77
C THR A 373 16.86 -13.69 22.81
N GLY A 374 16.57 -15.00 22.84
CA GLY A 374 15.20 -15.51 22.97
C GLY A 374 14.36 -15.46 21.70
N PHE A 375 14.94 -15.13 20.54
CA PHE A 375 14.26 -15.25 19.24
C PHE A 375 13.95 -16.72 18.90
N ALA A 376 12.85 -16.95 18.19
CA ALA A 376 12.51 -18.26 17.65
C ALA A 376 13.43 -18.66 16.50
N TYR A 377 13.70 -19.96 16.36
CA TYR A 377 14.60 -20.50 15.34
C TYR A 377 14.10 -21.84 14.82
N TRP A 378 14.12 -22.01 13.49
CA TRP A 378 13.63 -23.18 12.76
C TRP A 378 14.77 -23.80 11.95
N PRO A 379 15.55 -24.74 12.52
CA PRO A 379 16.72 -25.30 11.87
C PRO A 379 16.40 -25.91 10.50
N ASN A 380 17.05 -25.40 9.44
CA ASN A 380 16.91 -25.86 8.04
C ASN A 380 15.56 -25.54 7.37
N TRP A 381 14.70 -24.69 7.96
CA TRP A 381 13.39 -24.33 7.39
C TRP A 381 13.27 -22.83 7.17
N ASP A 382 13.30 -22.39 5.91
CA ASP A 382 13.07 -21.01 5.48
C ASP A 382 11.59 -20.65 5.63
N ILE A 383 11.21 -20.28 6.86
CA ILE A 383 9.83 -19.99 7.27
C ILE A 383 9.68 -18.65 7.98
N ALA A 384 10.76 -18.04 8.47
CA ALA A 384 10.70 -16.66 8.95
C ALA A 384 10.44 -15.70 7.78
N ARG A 385 9.61 -14.69 7.98
CA ARG A 385 9.17 -13.78 6.91
C ARG A 385 9.52 -12.33 7.21
N ASP A 386 9.27 -11.88 8.45
CA ASP A 386 9.40 -10.46 8.79
C ASP A 386 9.77 -10.22 10.27
N LEU A 387 10.31 -9.04 10.59
CA LEU A 387 10.85 -8.66 11.91
C LEU A 387 10.45 -7.22 12.26
N VAL A 388 9.91 -7.01 13.46
CA VAL A 388 9.53 -5.68 13.98
C VAL A 388 10.15 -5.40 15.34
N LEU A 389 10.60 -4.17 15.55
CA LEU A 389 11.17 -3.70 16.81
C LEU A 389 10.16 -2.90 17.62
N ARG A 390 10.17 -3.11 18.93
CA ARG A 390 9.50 -2.25 19.91
C ARG A 390 10.28 -0.94 20.07
N SER A 391 9.66 0.08 20.66
CA SER A 391 10.24 1.43 20.83
C SER A 391 11.59 1.48 21.57
N ASP A 392 11.95 0.46 22.37
CA ASP A 392 13.27 0.35 23.02
C ASP A 392 14.41 -0.02 22.05
N GLY A 393 14.09 -0.48 20.84
CA GLY A 393 15.01 -0.92 19.80
C GLY A 393 15.88 -2.14 20.18
N LYS A 394 15.50 -2.90 21.21
CA LYS A 394 16.24 -4.08 21.72
C LYS A 394 15.32 -5.27 22.03
N SER A 395 14.02 -5.07 22.01
CA SER A 395 13.00 -6.13 22.00
C SER A 395 12.12 -5.99 20.75
N GLY A 396 11.44 -7.07 20.37
CA GLY A 396 10.71 -7.12 19.11
C GLY A 396 10.00 -8.44 18.89
N TYR A 397 9.49 -8.65 17.67
CA TYR A 397 8.83 -9.88 17.25
C TYR A 397 9.28 -10.33 15.87
N THR A 398 9.37 -11.64 15.68
CA THR A 398 9.58 -12.30 14.39
C THR A 398 8.28 -12.94 13.93
N LEU A 399 7.90 -12.72 12.66
CA LEU A 399 6.77 -13.38 12.00
C LEU A 399 7.25 -14.63 11.26
N ASP A 400 6.59 -15.77 11.49
CA ASP A 400 6.69 -16.95 10.63
C ASP A 400 5.60 -16.96 9.52
N GLY A 401 5.86 -17.69 8.44
CA GLY A 401 4.95 -17.78 7.28
C GLY A 401 3.60 -18.42 7.58
N TYR A 402 3.48 -19.18 8.68
CA TYR A 402 2.20 -19.73 9.13
C TYR A 402 1.42 -18.73 10.00
N GLY A 403 1.93 -17.51 10.22
CA GLY A 403 1.30 -16.44 10.99
C GLY A 403 1.62 -16.43 12.48
N GLY A 404 2.57 -17.27 12.93
CA GLY A 404 3.04 -17.21 14.32
C GLY A 404 3.89 -15.96 14.57
N ILE A 405 3.63 -15.29 15.69
CA ILE A 405 4.36 -14.08 16.12
C ILE A 405 5.17 -14.42 17.37
N HIS A 406 6.50 -14.31 17.28
CA HIS A 406 7.44 -14.82 18.28
C HIS A 406 8.25 -13.68 18.90
N PRO A 407 8.13 -13.42 20.22
CA PRO A 407 8.86 -12.33 20.88
C PRO A 407 10.36 -12.62 20.97
N PHE A 408 11.18 -11.56 20.96
CA PHE A 408 12.61 -11.61 21.24
C PHE A 408 13.07 -10.44 22.11
N GLY A 409 14.27 -10.54 22.70
CA GLY A 409 14.92 -9.47 23.45
C GLY A 409 14.23 -9.05 24.75
N GLY A 410 13.33 -9.90 25.27
CA GLY A 410 12.47 -9.58 26.41
C GLY A 410 11.13 -8.95 26.06
N ALA A 411 10.71 -8.98 24.78
CA ALA A 411 9.34 -8.61 24.41
C ALA A 411 8.30 -9.52 25.11
N PRO A 412 7.17 -8.98 25.58
CA PRO A 412 6.10 -9.78 26.17
C PRO A 412 5.33 -10.56 25.09
N PRO A 413 4.79 -11.76 25.36
CA PRO A 413 4.00 -12.51 24.38
C PRO A 413 2.74 -11.74 23.95
N VAL A 414 2.44 -11.79 22.64
CA VAL A 414 1.23 -11.19 22.05
C VAL A 414 0.13 -12.24 21.82
N THR A 415 -1.11 -11.78 21.76
CA THR A 415 -2.32 -12.63 21.63
C THR A 415 -3.21 -12.16 20.47
N GLY A 416 -4.22 -12.96 20.10
CA GLY A 416 -5.23 -12.57 19.10
C GLY A 416 -4.77 -12.61 17.64
N TYR A 417 -3.49 -12.90 17.36
CA TYR A 417 -3.00 -13.05 15.99
C TYR A 417 -3.60 -14.27 15.28
N LYS A 418 -3.72 -14.19 13.96
CA LYS A 418 -4.20 -15.30 13.13
C LYS A 418 -3.06 -16.24 12.74
N TYR A 419 -3.15 -17.48 13.22
CA TYR A 419 -2.40 -18.60 12.65
C TYR A 419 -3.14 -19.18 11.44
N PHE A 420 -2.43 -19.35 10.32
CA PHE A 420 -2.96 -19.87 9.06
C PHE A 420 -2.69 -21.37 8.88
N GLY A 421 -1.64 -21.91 9.52
CA GLY A 421 -1.22 -23.30 9.36
C GLY A 421 -0.61 -23.66 7.99
N VAL A 422 -0.38 -22.65 7.13
CA VAL A 422 0.22 -22.76 5.80
C VAL A 422 1.07 -21.50 5.54
N ASP A 423 2.12 -21.60 4.71
CA ASP A 423 3.04 -20.49 4.44
C ASP A 423 2.40 -19.42 3.55
N VAL A 424 1.65 -18.51 4.15
CA VAL A 424 0.94 -17.40 3.49
C VAL A 424 1.09 -16.04 4.17
N ALA A 425 1.59 -15.95 5.40
CA ALA A 425 1.90 -14.67 6.04
C ALA A 425 3.14 -14.03 5.39
N ARG A 426 3.15 -12.71 5.18
CA ARG A 426 4.19 -12.03 4.37
C ARG A 426 4.85 -10.85 5.04
N GLY A 427 4.17 -10.13 5.91
CA GLY A 427 4.74 -9.02 6.68
C GLY A 427 3.97 -8.74 7.97
N ILE A 428 4.63 -8.11 8.93
CA ILE A 428 4.11 -7.71 10.24
C ILE A 428 4.44 -6.23 10.49
N THR A 429 3.53 -5.50 11.13
CA THR A 429 3.78 -4.14 11.61
C THR A 429 3.26 -3.96 13.02
N LEU A 430 4.02 -3.29 13.88
CA LEU A 430 3.56 -2.89 15.21
C LEU A 430 2.70 -1.61 15.16
N SER A 431 1.88 -1.47 16.18
CA SER A 431 0.98 -0.34 16.44
C SER A 431 1.43 0.43 17.70
N PHE A 432 0.59 1.34 18.18
CA PHE A 432 0.87 2.37 19.19
C PHE A 432 1.37 1.89 20.57
N ASP A 433 1.22 0.59 20.92
CA ASP A 433 1.52 0.05 22.25
C ASP A 433 2.67 -0.99 22.29
N ASP A 434 3.39 -1.18 21.18
CA ASP A 434 4.46 -2.19 21.02
C ASP A 434 4.01 -3.66 21.30
N GLN A 435 2.71 -3.93 21.37
CA GLN A 435 2.11 -5.27 21.66
C GLN A 435 0.98 -5.65 20.71
N SER A 436 0.49 -4.67 19.95
CA SER A 436 -0.60 -4.76 18.99
C SER A 436 -0.09 -4.43 17.59
N GLY A 437 -0.81 -4.84 16.56
CA GLY A 437 -0.38 -4.60 15.19
C GLY A 437 -1.18 -5.36 14.15
N TYR A 438 -0.59 -5.51 12.96
CA TYR A 438 -1.19 -6.24 11.84
C TYR A 438 -0.20 -7.19 11.20
N VAL A 439 -0.70 -8.34 10.74
CA VAL A 439 -0.03 -9.26 9.81
C VAL A 439 -0.77 -9.23 8.48
N VAL A 440 -0.04 -9.18 7.36
CA VAL A 440 -0.63 -9.36 6.02
C VAL A 440 -0.40 -10.77 5.50
N ASP A 441 -1.43 -11.36 4.88
CA ASP A 441 -1.32 -12.60 4.11
C ASP A 441 -1.14 -12.34 2.60
N GLN A 442 -0.70 -13.38 1.89
CA GLN A 442 -0.42 -13.36 0.46
C GLN A 442 -1.67 -13.08 -0.41
N GLY A 443 -2.89 -13.32 0.10
CA GLY A 443 -4.15 -12.93 -0.55
C GLY A 443 -4.58 -11.48 -0.28
N GLY A 444 -3.84 -10.77 0.58
CA GLY A 444 -4.10 -9.40 1.01
C GLY A 444 -5.03 -9.28 2.22
N GLY A 445 -5.31 -10.37 2.93
CA GLY A 445 -5.97 -10.27 4.24
C GLY A 445 -5.05 -9.56 5.23
N VAL A 446 -5.56 -8.50 5.87
CA VAL A 446 -4.88 -7.76 6.95
C VAL A 446 -5.50 -8.18 8.28
N TRP A 447 -4.71 -8.80 9.14
CA TRP A 447 -5.18 -9.45 10.36
C TRP A 447 -4.58 -8.76 11.58
N ALA A 448 -5.44 -8.19 12.41
CA ALA A 448 -5.03 -7.52 13.63
C ALA A 448 -4.52 -8.53 14.69
N PHE A 449 -3.66 -8.04 15.59
CA PHE A 449 -3.27 -8.75 16.82
C PHE A 449 -3.15 -7.79 18.01
N GLY A 450 -3.15 -8.35 19.22
CA GLY A 450 -3.21 -7.58 20.47
C GLY A 450 -4.53 -6.82 20.57
N LYS A 451 -4.43 -5.51 20.79
CA LYS A 451 -5.55 -4.54 20.88
C LYS A 451 -5.81 -3.79 19.57
N ALA A 452 -5.10 -4.11 18.49
CA ALA A 452 -5.29 -3.42 17.22
C ALA A 452 -6.73 -3.65 16.70
N PRO A 453 -7.44 -2.62 16.21
CA PRO A 453 -8.79 -2.80 15.68
C PRO A 453 -8.80 -3.74 14.47
N PRO A 454 -9.90 -4.47 14.22
CA PRO A 454 -10.00 -5.30 13.03
C PRO A 454 -10.11 -4.45 11.75
N VAL A 455 -9.42 -4.88 10.69
CA VAL A 455 -9.62 -4.37 9.33
C VAL A 455 -10.74 -5.16 8.67
N ALA A 456 -11.72 -4.49 8.06
CA ALA A 456 -12.73 -5.17 7.25
C ALA A 456 -12.04 -5.86 6.05
N ALA A 457 -12.35 -7.12 5.76
CA ALA A 457 -11.55 -7.97 4.87
C ALA A 457 -11.45 -7.43 3.42
N GLN A 458 -10.32 -6.78 3.09
CA GLN A 458 -9.98 -6.24 1.76
C GLN A 458 -9.06 -7.17 0.97
N GLY A 459 -9.50 -8.40 0.69
CA GLY A 459 -8.74 -9.34 -0.13
C GLY A 459 -8.53 -8.83 -1.57
N PHE A 460 -7.36 -9.05 -2.16
CA PHE A 460 -7.08 -8.65 -3.55
C PHE A 460 -7.71 -9.60 -4.59
N GLY A 461 -8.12 -10.80 -4.18
CA GLY A 461 -8.63 -11.85 -5.07
C GLY A 461 -7.53 -12.66 -5.79
N ASP A 462 -6.25 -12.39 -5.51
CA ASP A 462 -5.07 -13.06 -6.07
C ASP A 462 -4.01 -13.22 -4.96
N THR A 463 -3.22 -14.27 -5.03
CA THR A 463 -2.19 -14.62 -4.05
C THR A 463 -0.85 -13.94 -4.38
N ARG A 464 -0.84 -12.60 -4.44
CA ARG A 464 0.34 -11.80 -4.84
C ARG A 464 0.60 -10.57 -3.97
N VAL A 465 0.07 -10.52 -2.75
CA VAL A 465 0.49 -9.53 -1.74
C VAL A 465 1.82 -9.95 -1.11
N THR A 466 2.71 -8.98 -0.88
CA THR A 466 4.12 -9.20 -0.51
C THR A 466 4.56 -8.48 0.76
N ALA A 467 3.99 -7.32 1.09
CA ALA A 467 4.35 -6.54 2.27
C ALA A 467 3.19 -5.63 2.74
N LEU A 468 3.31 -5.04 3.92
CA LEU A 468 2.47 -3.94 4.39
C LEU A 468 3.33 -2.89 5.12
N ALA A 469 2.86 -1.64 5.12
CA ALA A 469 3.41 -0.59 5.97
C ALA A 469 2.28 0.14 6.70
N LEU A 470 2.53 0.56 7.94
CA LEU A 470 1.59 1.31 8.78
C LEU A 470 1.98 2.79 8.84
N GLY A 471 0.99 3.67 8.98
CA GLY A 471 1.19 5.07 9.30
C GLY A 471 1.27 5.33 10.80
N ASN A 472 1.75 6.52 11.17
CA ASN A 472 1.92 6.97 12.56
C ASN A 472 0.60 7.21 13.33
N ASP A 473 -0.54 6.69 12.87
CA ASP A 473 -1.79 6.58 13.64
C ASP A 473 -2.03 5.17 14.23
N GLY A 474 -1.17 4.21 13.87
CA GLY A 474 -1.23 2.83 14.36
C GLY A 474 -2.35 1.98 13.75
N VAL A 475 -3.14 2.49 12.78
CA VAL A 475 -4.36 1.80 12.29
C VAL A 475 -4.68 2.01 10.80
N SER A 476 -4.08 3.01 10.15
CA SER A 476 -4.15 3.20 8.70
C SER A 476 -2.80 2.85 8.09
N GLY A 477 -2.80 2.29 6.88
CA GLY A 477 -1.56 1.89 6.22
C GLY A 477 -1.75 1.57 4.75
N VAL A 478 -0.76 0.90 4.15
CA VAL A 478 -0.83 0.35 2.79
C VAL A 478 -0.43 -1.11 2.77
N VAL A 479 -1.07 -1.86 1.88
CA VAL A 479 -0.71 -3.23 1.51
C VAL A 479 -0.14 -3.26 0.09
N LEU A 480 0.97 -3.96 -0.09
CA LEU A 480 1.69 -4.04 -1.35
C LEU A 480 1.33 -5.30 -2.13
N HIS A 481 0.85 -5.13 -3.35
CA HIS A 481 0.65 -6.22 -4.29
C HIS A 481 1.74 -6.21 -5.36
N ALA A 482 2.47 -7.32 -5.47
CA ALA A 482 3.67 -7.52 -6.31
C ALA A 482 3.54 -7.01 -7.75
N GLN A 483 2.33 -7.03 -8.31
CA GLN A 483 2.04 -6.60 -9.68
C GLN A 483 0.91 -5.54 -9.79
N GLN A 484 0.50 -4.90 -8.69
CA GLN A 484 -0.52 -3.83 -8.73
C GLN A 484 -0.10 -2.55 -8.00
N GLY A 485 0.95 -2.59 -7.17
CA GLY A 485 1.37 -1.45 -6.34
C GLY A 485 0.69 -1.46 -4.98
N VAL A 486 0.62 -0.30 -4.34
CA VAL A 486 -0.02 -0.12 -3.03
C VAL A 486 -1.53 0.02 -3.14
N ARG A 487 -2.25 -0.49 -2.14
CA ARG A 487 -3.62 -0.05 -1.80
C ARG A 487 -3.67 0.36 -0.33
N PRO A 488 -4.40 1.43 0.03
CA PRO A 488 -4.58 1.81 1.43
C PRO A 488 -5.49 0.81 2.17
N PHE A 489 -5.26 0.65 3.47
CA PHE A 489 -6.18 0.00 4.41
C PHE A 489 -6.39 0.89 5.63
N ARG A 490 -7.51 0.68 6.34
CA ARG A 490 -7.84 1.36 7.61
C ARG A 490 -8.60 0.38 8.51
N ALA A 491 -8.18 0.29 9.77
CA ALA A 491 -8.85 -0.52 10.77
C ALA A 491 -9.98 0.27 11.47
N GLY A 492 -11.20 -0.27 11.44
CA GLY A 492 -12.40 0.38 11.96
C GLY A 492 -12.72 1.76 11.36
N ARG A 493 -13.67 2.47 11.99
CA ARG A 493 -13.92 3.90 11.80
C ARG A 493 -13.52 4.65 13.07
N PRO A 494 -12.81 5.80 12.98
CA PRO A 494 -12.38 6.55 14.16
C PRO A 494 -13.53 6.87 15.12
N ALA A 495 -13.31 6.61 16.41
CA ALA A 495 -14.07 7.26 17.46
C ALA A 495 -13.67 8.75 17.53
N ARG A 496 -14.65 9.61 17.85
CA ARG A 496 -14.54 11.07 17.86
C ARG A 496 -14.77 11.66 19.24
N LYS A 497 -15.89 11.29 19.89
CA LYS A 497 -16.37 11.85 21.15
C LYS A 497 -17.02 10.77 22.02
N LEU A 498 -17.02 10.97 23.33
CA LEU A 498 -17.52 10.10 24.38
C LEU A 498 -18.61 10.83 25.17
N VAL A 499 -19.77 10.22 25.33
CA VAL A 499 -20.79 10.73 26.26
C VAL A 499 -21.28 9.62 27.16
N LEU A 500 -21.08 9.79 28.47
CA LEU A 500 -21.54 8.85 29.49
C LEU A 500 -23.03 9.06 29.82
N LEU A 501 -23.70 8.01 30.28
CA LEU A 501 -25.05 8.14 30.83
C LEU A 501 -25.02 8.94 32.14
N PRO A 502 -26.05 9.77 32.44
CA PRO A 502 -26.12 10.50 33.70
C PRO A 502 -25.97 9.59 34.92
N GLY A 503 -24.90 9.78 35.70
CA GLY A 503 -24.58 9.00 36.89
C GLY A 503 -23.90 7.64 36.65
N SER A 504 -23.47 7.31 35.42
CA SER A 504 -22.62 6.14 35.15
C SER A 504 -21.16 6.52 34.88
N ALA A 505 -20.24 5.69 35.36
CA ALA A 505 -18.81 5.76 35.06
C ALA A 505 -18.38 4.78 33.94
N THR A 506 -19.29 3.91 33.48
CA THR A 506 -18.97 2.76 32.59
C THR A 506 -19.90 2.64 31.39
N ASP A 507 -21.06 3.29 31.41
CA ASP A 507 -22.10 3.17 30.39
C ASP A 507 -22.26 4.50 29.64
N GLY A 508 -22.43 4.44 28.32
CA GLY A 508 -22.52 5.63 27.48
C GLY A 508 -22.53 5.31 26.00
N TYR A 509 -22.11 6.26 25.17
CA TYR A 509 -21.96 6.11 23.73
C TYR A 509 -20.63 6.69 23.26
N ARG A 510 -20.01 6.06 22.26
CA ARG A 510 -18.92 6.66 21.46
C ARG A 510 -19.44 7.04 20.09
N LEU A 511 -19.23 8.30 19.73
CA LEU A 511 -19.52 8.82 18.39
C LEU A 511 -18.42 8.38 17.42
N ARG A 512 -18.78 7.74 16.33
CA ARG A 512 -17.90 7.45 15.19
C ARG A 512 -17.94 8.60 14.18
N GLY A 513 -16.89 8.72 13.35
CA GLY A 513 -16.75 9.80 12.36
C GLY A 513 -17.87 9.89 11.32
N ASP A 514 -18.65 8.84 11.14
CA ASP A 514 -19.84 8.75 10.28
C ASP A 514 -21.17 8.94 11.02
N GLY A 515 -21.14 9.38 12.28
CA GLY A 515 -22.34 9.64 13.08
C GLY A 515 -22.94 8.42 13.76
N GLU A 516 -22.37 7.22 13.61
CA GLU A 516 -22.79 6.06 14.40
C GLU A 516 -22.53 6.31 15.90
N LEU A 517 -23.56 6.16 16.72
CA LEU A 517 -23.48 6.16 18.18
C LEU A 517 -23.46 4.72 18.69
N GLU A 518 -22.27 4.25 19.03
CA GLU A 518 -22.06 2.88 19.47
C GLU A 518 -22.16 2.80 21.00
N SER A 519 -23.05 1.94 21.51
CA SER A 519 -23.27 1.71 22.94
C SER A 519 -22.00 1.22 23.66
N ILE A 520 -21.79 1.73 24.87
CA ILE A 520 -20.75 1.35 25.81
C ILE A 520 -21.43 0.80 27.07
N GLY A 521 -20.90 -0.30 27.62
CA GLY A 521 -21.43 -0.91 28.84
C GLY A 521 -22.86 -1.40 28.67
N ALA A 522 -23.73 -1.08 29.62
CA ALA A 522 -25.15 -1.40 29.61
C ALA A 522 -26.03 -0.36 28.86
N ALA A 523 -25.44 0.58 28.10
CA ALA A 523 -26.19 1.64 27.46
C ALA A 523 -27.16 1.11 26.37
N PRO A 524 -28.45 1.49 26.39
CA PRO A 524 -29.45 0.96 25.47
C PRO A 524 -29.14 1.37 24.02
N SER A 525 -29.33 0.45 23.07
CA SER A 525 -29.10 0.76 21.66
C SER A 525 -30.01 1.90 21.19
N LEU A 526 -29.40 2.99 20.71
CA LEU A 526 -30.10 4.10 20.09
C LEU A 526 -30.23 3.81 18.59
N GLY A 527 -31.45 3.46 18.16
CA GLY A 527 -31.72 3.07 16.77
C GLY A 527 -31.28 4.13 15.76
N VAL A 528 -30.74 3.68 14.62
CA VAL A 528 -30.09 4.50 13.58
C VAL A 528 -30.98 5.59 12.96
N GLY A 529 -31.08 6.74 13.64
CA GLY A 529 -31.80 7.93 13.16
C GLY A 529 -30.91 9.01 12.52
N THR A 530 -29.60 9.01 12.82
CA THR A 530 -28.64 10.01 12.38
C THR A 530 -27.32 9.34 12.02
N GLY A 531 -26.78 9.63 10.82
CA GLY A 531 -25.51 9.08 10.36
C GLY A 531 -25.30 9.29 8.86
N TRP A 532 -24.03 9.31 8.44
CA TRP A 532 -23.57 9.55 7.08
C TRP A 532 -22.65 8.38 6.65
N PRO A 533 -23.17 7.20 6.25
CA PRO A 533 -22.38 5.98 6.09
C PRO A 533 -21.18 6.02 5.11
N ASN A 534 -21.03 7.11 4.34
CA ASN A 534 -19.95 7.33 3.38
C ASN A 534 -19.10 8.60 3.66
N TRP A 535 -19.27 9.28 4.80
CA TRP A 535 -18.58 10.54 5.13
C TRP A 535 -17.99 10.52 6.54
N ASP A 536 -16.75 10.99 6.71
CA ASP A 536 -16.08 11.14 8.03
C ASP A 536 -16.33 12.57 8.57
N ILE A 537 -17.60 12.93 8.77
CA ILE A 537 -18.08 14.30 9.00
C ILE A 537 -18.69 14.58 10.37
N ALA A 538 -19.02 13.57 11.19
CA ALA A 538 -19.48 13.80 12.55
C ALA A 538 -18.34 14.36 13.43
N ARG A 539 -18.62 15.38 14.23
CA ARG A 539 -17.64 16.09 15.07
C ARG A 539 -17.93 15.96 16.55
N ASP A 540 -19.19 16.13 16.97
CA ASP A 540 -19.55 16.12 18.39
C ASP A 540 -20.95 15.54 18.68
N VAL A 541 -21.20 15.17 19.94
CA VAL A 541 -22.49 14.64 20.42
C VAL A 541 -22.85 15.21 21.80
N VAL A 542 -24.08 15.70 21.95
CA VAL A 542 -24.64 16.08 23.25
C VAL A 542 -25.84 15.20 23.58
N LEU A 543 -25.77 14.49 24.71
CA LEU A 543 -26.85 13.67 25.25
C LEU A 543 -27.68 14.48 26.26
N ARG A 544 -29.01 14.33 26.23
CA ARG A 544 -29.93 14.96 27.18
C ARG A 544 -30.02 14.17 28.49
N ALA A 545 -30.62 14.78 29.51
CA ALA A 545 -30.76 14.18 30.84
C ALA A 545 -31.56 12.86 30.90
N ASP A 546 -32.23 12.45 29.81
CA ASP A 546 -32.93 11.15 29.69
C ASP A 546 -32.01 9.98 29.30
N GLY A 547 -30.74 10.25 28.95
CA GLY A 547 -29.74 9.25 28.56
C GLY A 547 -30.01 8.57 27.20
N LYS A 548 -30.98 9.05 26.42
CA LYS A 548 -31.52 8.36 25.23
C LYS A 548 -31.78 9.28 24.03
N SER A 549 -31.89 10.59 24.23
CA SER A 549 -32.10 11.58 23.18
C SER A 549 -31.04 12.68 23.23
N GLY A 550 -30.83 13.38 22.12
CA GLY A 550 -29.75 14.37 22.00
C GLY A 550 -29.53 14.87 20.58
N TRP A 551 -28.34 15.41 20.33
CA TRP A 551 -27.94 15.94 19.02
C TRP A 551 -26.51 15.54 18.64
N ILE A 552 -26.27 15.33 17.35
CA ILE A 552 -24.94 15.17 16.75
C ILE A 552 -24.61 16.40 15.90
N LEU A 553 -23.39 16.91 16.03
CA LEU A 553 -22.83 17.97 15.19
C LEU A 553 -22.10 17.36 13.98
N GLU A 554 -22.42 17.84 12.79
CA GLU A 554 -21.70 17.56 11.55
C GLU A 554 -20.67 18.66 11.24
N GLY A 555 -19.60 18.35 10.51
CA GLY A 555 -18.48 19.26 10.22
C GLY A 555 -18.86 20.54 9.49
N TRP A 556 -20.00 20.54 8.80
CA TRP A 556 -20.60 21.71 8.16
C TRP A 556 -21.46 22.56 9.12
N GLY A 557 -21.51 22.26 10.42
CA GLY A 557 -22.27 22.99 11.43
C GLY A 557 -23.71 22.50 11.65
N GLY A 558 -24.20 21.57 10.83
CA GLY A 558 -25.54 21.02 10.98
C GLY A 558 -25.69 20.24 12.29
N VAL A 559 -26.78 20.51 13.02
CA VAL A 559 -27.09 19.90 14.31
C VAL A 559 -28.29 18.97 14.16
N HIS A 560 -28.07 17.66 14.29
CA HIS A 560 -29.01 16.60 13.93
C HIS A 560 -29.54 15.88 15.17
N GLN A 561 -30.84 15.97 15.44
CA GLN A 561 -31.48 15.38 16.62
C GLN A 561 -31.66 13.85 16.51
N PHE A 562 -31.45 13.14 17.62
CA PHE A 562 -31.72 11.70 17.76
C PHE A 562 -32.60 11.39 19.00
N GLY A 563 -33.14 10.17 19.05
CA GLY A 563 -33.84 9.62 20.22
C GLY A 563 -35.15 10.32 20.63
N GLY A 564 -35.67 11.23 19.80
CA GLY A 564 -36.86 12.03 20.10
C GLY A 564 -36.57 13.43 20.66
N ALA A 565 -35.32 13.89 20.66
CA ALA A 565 -35.00 15.27 20.99
C ALA A 565 -35.64 16.25 20.00
N SER A 566 -35.97 17.46 20.47
CA SER A 566 -36.46 18.55 19.62
C SER A 566 -35.38 18.98 18.62
N ALA A 567 -35.75 19.23 17.36
CA ALA A 567 -34.83 19.80 16.38
C ALA A 567 -34.22 21.12 16.89
N ALA A 568 -32.90 21.28 16.73
CA ALA A 568 -32.22 22.52 17.07
C ALA A 568 -32.59 23.63 16.07
N SER A 569 -32.47 24.88 16.51
CA SER A 569 -32.79 26.08 15.72
C SER A 569 -31.73 27.16 15.90
N GLY A 570 -31.54 28.02 14.89
CA GLY A 570 -30.60 29.16 14.96
C GLY A 570 -29.11 28.81 14.84
N TYR A 571 -28.74 27.53 14.78
CA TYR A 571 -27.36 27.09 14.61
C TYR A 571 -26.75 27.58 13.28
N ALA A 572 -25.43 27.77 13.26
CA ALA A 572 -24.69 28.17 12.07
C ALA A 572 -24.40 26.98 11.15
N TYR A 573 -24.34 27.22 9.83
CA TYR A 573 -24.13 26.19 8.82
C TYR A 573 -23.24 26.71 7.69
N TRP A 574 -22.22 25.92 7.32
CA TRP A 574 -21.17 26.23 6.35
C TRP A 574 -21.13 25.15 5.26
N PRO A 575 -21.95 25.28 4.19
CA PRO A 575 -22.06 24.24 3.16
C PRO A 575 -20.70 23.87 2.55
N ASN A 576 -20.35 22.59 2.57
CA ASN A 576 -19.10 22.03 2.05
C ASN A 576 -17.81 22.42 2.82
N TRP A 577 -17.89 23.02 4.00
CA TRP A 577 -16.70 23.44 4.78
C TRP A 577 -16.62 22.69 6.12
N ASP A 578 -15.63 21.81 6.28
CA ASP A 578 -15.39 21.02 7.51
C ASP A 578 -14.72 21.86 8.62
N ILE A 579 -15.47 22.84 9.12
CA ILE A 579 -14.99 23.88 10.05
C ILE A 579 -15.55 23.72 11.46
N ALA A 580 -16.68 23.04 11.65
CA ALA A 580 -17.22 22.82 13.00
C ALA A 580 -16.29 21.94 13.85
N ARG A 581 -16.22 22.20 15.16
CA ARG A 581 -15.31 21.52 16.10
C ARG A 581 -16.03 20.88 17.28
N ALA A 582 -16.90 21.63 17.97
CA ALA A 582 -17.57 21.16 19.18
C ALA A 582 -19.02 21.67 19.31
N LEU A 583 -19.85 20.95 20.06
CA LEU A 583 -21.25 21.26 20.37
C LEU A 583 -21.50 21.12 21.88
N VAL A 584 -22.12 22.12 22.46
CA VAL A 584 -22.55 22.10 23.87
C VAL A 584 -24.02 22.50 23.95
N ALA A 585 -24.77 21.87 24.86
CA ALA A 585 -26.13 22.27 25.19
C ALA A 585 -26.40 22.04 26.68
N ARG A 586 -27.38 22.76 27.24
CA ARG A 586 -27.88 22.42 28.58
C ARG A 586 -28.64 21.09 28.53
N PRO A 587 -28.63 20.26 29.61
CA PRO A 587 -29.29 18.94 29.60
C PRO A 587 -30.80 18.95 29.33
N ASP A 588 -31.45 20.10 29.47
CA ASP A 588 -32.86 20.34 29.13
C ASP A 588 -33.11 20.67 27.64
N GLY A 589 -32.08 21.10 26.91
CA GLY A 589 -32.12 21.54 25.51
C GLY A 589 -32.51 22.99 25.26
N THR A 590 -32.70 23.80 26.30
CA THR A 590 -33.21 25.18 26.19
C THR A 590 -32.27 26.10 25.40
N LEU A 591 -30.97 25.90 25.54
CA LEU A 591 -29.93 26.63 24.82
C LEU A 591 -28.67 25.78 24.64
N GLY A 592 -27.83 26.19 23.69
CA GLY A 592 -26.50 25.63 23.47
C GLY A 592 -25.69 26.45 22.47
N TYR A 593 -24.48 25.99 22.16
CA TYR A 593 -23.56 26.64 21.23
C TYR A 593 -22.79 25.61 20.38
N SER A 594 -22.50 25.96 19.14
CA SER A 594 -21.52 25.26 18.30
C SER A 594 -20.26 26.13 18.12
N LEU A 595 -19.08 25.51 18.19
CA LEU A 595 -17.77 26.13 17.98
C LEU A 595 -17.22 25.81 16.59
N ASP A 596 -16.74 26.83 15.87
CA ASP A 596 -15.97 26.66 14.63
C ASP A 596 -14.45 26.68 14.87
N GLY A 597 -13.67 26.18 13.91
CA GLY A 597 -12.20 26.09 13.96
C GLY A 597 -11.50 27.43 14.18
N TYR A 598 -12.10 28.52 13.69
CA TYR A 598 -11.64 29.88 13.91
C TYR A 598 -12.21 30.51 15.17
N GLY A 599 -12.64 29.72 16.15
CA GLY A 599 -13.07 30.20 17.47
C GLY A 599 -14.36 31.00 17.45
N GLY A 600 -15.13 30.96 16.35
CA GLY A 600 -16.46 31.55 16.31
C GLY A 600 -17.44 30.72 17.12
N LEU A 601 -18.15 31.38 18.04
CA LEU A 601 -19.17 30.78 18.90
C LEU A 601 -20.55 31.13 18.39
N HIS A 602 -21.36 30.13 18.04
CA HIS A 602 -22.65 30.31 17.40
C HIS A 602 -23.74 29.70 18.27
N GLY A 603 -24.67 30.52 18.76
CA GLY A 603 -25.74 30.07 19.65
C GLY A 603 -26.85 29.29 18.92
N MET A 604 -27.49 28.37 19.63
CA MET A 604 -28.69 27.66 19.18
C MET A 604 -29.82 27.70 20.22
N ASN A 605 -31.06 27.56 19.74
CA ASN A 605 -32.29 27.70 20.50
C ASN A 605 -32.34 29.07 21.21
N SER A 606 -32.55 29.14 22.53
CA SER A 606 -32.66 30.41 23.28
C SER A 606 -31.31 30.92 23.82
N ALA A 607 -30.19 30.57 23.17
CA ALA A 607 -28.85 30.98 23.59
C ALA A 607 -28.64 32.52 23.49
N PRO A 608 -28.20 33.19 24.58
CA PRO A 608 -27.75 34.57 24.49
C PRO A 608 -26.43 34.68 23.71
N ALA A 609 -26.15 35.84 23.12
CA ALA A 609 -24.87 36.10 22.47
C ALA A 609 -23.74 36.18 23.53
N LEU A 610 -22.74 35.30 23.42
CA LEU A 610 -21.56 35.27 24.28
C LEU A 610 -20.29 35.43 23.43
N THR A 611 -19.28 36.08 23.98
CA THR A 611 -17.98 36.32 23.33
C THR A 611 -16.89 35.51 24.03
N ILE A 612 -16.00 34.88 23.26
CA ILE A 612 -14.79 34.24 23.77
C ILE A 612 -13.70 35.31 23.95
N SER A 613 -13.14 35.40 25.15
CA SER A 613 -12.08 36.37 25.50
C SER A 613 -10.69 35.84 25.14
N GLY A 614 -9.77 36.72 24.75
CA GLY A 614 -8.36 36.39 24.49
C GLY A 614 -8.05 35.66 23.16
N TYR A 615 -9.08 35.29 22.40
CA TYR A 615 -8.92 34.55 21.14
C TYR A 615 -8.42 35.43 19.97
N THR A 616 -7.58 34.86 19.09
CA THR A 616 -6.99 35.53 17.91
C THR A 616 -7.61 35.03 16.59
N PRO A 617 -8.35 35.87 15.84
CA PRO A 617 -9.01 35.46 14.58
C PRO A 617 -8.08 34.89 13.49
N ASN A 618 -8.68 34.09 12.61
CA ASN A 618 -8.09 33.54 11.37
C ASN A 618 -7.01 32.45 11.53
N LEU A 619 -7.00 31.69 12.63
CA LEU A 619 -6.17 30.49 12.79
C LEU A 619 -7.04 29.32 13.26
N ASP A 620 -6.93 28.14 12.63
CA ASP A 620 -7.66 26.93 13.06
C ASP A 620 -7.04 26.36 14.34
N LEU A 621 -7.39 26.97 15.47
CA LEU A 621 -6.85 26.67 16.79
C LEU A 621 -7.88 26.04 17.72
N ALA A 622 -9.18 26.22 17.49
CA ALA A 622 -10.23 25.69 18.35
C ALA A 622 -10.32 24.16 18.24
N ARG A 623 -10.35 23.47 19.39
CA ARG A 623 -10.43 22.00 19.45
C ARG A 623 -11.67 21.51 20.17
N ASP A 624 -12.07 22.18 21.26
CA ASP A 624 -13.19 21.71 22.09
C ASP A 624 -13.90 22.86 22.84
N LEU A 625 -15.08 22.60 23.41
CA LEU A 625 -15.93 23.59 24.09
C LEU A 625 -16.62 22.98 25.32
N VAL A 626 -16.63 23.70 26.44
CA VAL A 626 -17.39 23.35 27.66
C VAL A 626 -18.17 24.54 28.21
N LEU A 627 -19.31 24.28 28.85
CA LEU A 627 -20.13 25.28 29.56
C LEU A 627 -20.16 25.01 31.06
N THR A 628 -20.43 26.07 31.83
CA THR A 628 -20.94 25.97 33.20
C THR A 628 -22.37 25.40 33.21
N SER A 629 -22.82 24.82 34.33
CA SER A 629 -24.14 24.18 34.45
C SER A 629 -25.34 25.15 34.34
N ASP A 630 -25.12 26.46 34.50
CA ASP A 630 -26.10 27.51 34.17
C ASP A 630 -26.21 27.79 32.65
N GLY A 631 -25.23 27.37 31.85
CA GLY A 631 -25.12 27.61 30.41
C GLY A 631 -24.77 29.05 30.02
N LEU A 632 -24.36 29.90 30.97
CA LEU A 632 -24.09 31.34 30.75
C LEU A 632 -22.58 31.69 30.85
N GLY A 633 -21.74 30.68 31.06
CA GLY A 633 -20.29 30.76 30.98
C GLY A 633 -19.69 29.47 30.42
N GLY A 634 -18.38 29.47 30.20
CA GLY A 634 -17.66 28.30 29.71
C GLY A 634 -16.22 28.60 29.30
N TYR A 635 -15.60 27.63 28.63
CA TYR A 635 -14.25 27.75 28.08
C TYR A 635 -14.18 27.08 26.70
N SER A 636 -13.54 27.74 25.74
CA SER A 636 -13.09 27.09 24.50
C SER A 636 -11.61 26.69 24.62
N LEU A 637 -11.32 25.45 24.23
CA LEU A 637 -9.98 24.89 24.23
C LEU A 637 -9.28 25.18 22.90
N SER A 638 -8.06 25.71 22.98
CA SER A 638 -7.14 25.77 21.85
C SER A 638 -6.22 24.55 21.80
N GLY A 639 -5.74 24.17 20.60
CA GLY A 639 -4.79 23.06 20.43
C GLY A 639 -3.47 23.20 21.21
N LYS A 640 -3.11 24.42 21.62
CA LYS A 640 -1.95 24.68 22.50
C LYS A 640 -2.26 24.56 24.01
N GLY A 641 -3.45 24.11 24.39
CA GLY A 641 -3.86 23.89 25.78
C GLY A 641 -4.47 25.12 26.47
N ALA A 642 -4.34 26.31 25.90
CA ALA A 642 -4.92 27.53 26.45
C ALA A 642 -6.46 27.48 26.40
N LEU A 643 -7.08 27.78 27.56
CA LEU A 643 -8.52 27.85 27.77
C LEU A 643 -8.97 29.31 27.74
N ASN A 644 -9.88 29.63 26.81
CA ASN A 644 -10.36 30.99 26.57
C ASN A 644 -11.78 31.13 27.16
N PRO A 645 -11.98 31.93 28.23
CA PRO A 645 -13.27 32.04 28.89
C PRO A 645 -14.31 32.73 28.01
N LEU A 646 -15.57 32.32 28.16
CA LEU A 646 -16.74 32.95 27.54
C LEU A 646 -17.82 33.26 28.59
N GLY A 647 -18.61 34.30 28.31
CA GLY A 647 -19.69 34.73 29.20
C GLY A 647 -19.20 35.10 30.60
N ASN A 648 -19.85 34.56 31.63
CA ASN A 648 -19.54 34.86 33.04
C ASN A 648 -18.38 34.04 33.63
N ALA A 649 -17.69 33.21 32.84
CA ALA A 649 -16.66 32.32 33.36
C ALA A 649 -15.40 33.06 33.84
N PRO A 650 -14.84 32.73 35.03
CA PRO A 650 -13.62 33.36 35.54
C PRO A 650 -12.40 32.98 34.72
N ALA A 651 -11.35 33.82 34.74
CA ALA A 651 -10.07 33.49 34.13
C ALA A 651 -9.41 32.31 34.89
N VAL A 652 -9.13 31.21 34.18
CA VAL A 652 -8.51 30.00 34.74
C VAL A 652 -7.01 30.18 34.95
N THR A 653 -6.51 29.71 36.08
CA THR A 653 -5.09 29.52 36.35
C THR A 653 -4.69 28.05 36.17
N GLY A 654 -3.43 27.79 35.78
CA GLY A 654 -2.90 26.43 35.65
C GLY A 654 -3.35 25.64 34.41
N ALA A 655 -3.98 26.28 33.41
CA ALA A 655 -4.20 25.63 32.11
C ALA A 655 -2.85 25.24 31.46
N PRO A 656 -2.76 24.06 30.80
CA PRO A 656 -1.50 23.62 30.19
C PRO A 656 -1.12 24.49 28.98
N SER A 657 0.18 24.53 28.68
CA SER A 657 0.72 25.21 27.50
C SER A 657 1.61 24.26 26.72
N PHE A 658 1.17 23.89 25.52
CA PHE A 658 1.84 22.94 24.64
C PHE A 658 2.63 23.66 23.54
N ALA A 659 3.79 23.10 23.17
CA ALA A 659 4.64 23.65 22.10
C ALA A 659 3.99 23.57 20.70
N GLY A 660 2.99 22.68 20.52
CA GLY A 660 2.26 22.46 19.28
C GLY A 660 0.78 22.16 19.52
N ASP A 661 0.10 21.71 18.48
CA ASP A 661 -1.33 21.32 18.50
C ASP A 661 -1.51 19.93 19.12
N LEU A 662 -1.47 19.86 20.45
CA LEU A 662 -1.54 18.60 21.22
C LEU A 662 -2.84 18.44 22.01
N ALA A 663 -3.52 19.53 22.38
CA ALA A 663 -4.78 19.45 23.14
C ALA A 663 -5.92 18.90 22.26
N ARG A 664 -6.77 18.04 22.82
CA ARG A 664 -7.85 17.35 22.09
C ARG A 664 -9.23 17.60 22.69
N ALA A 665 -9.37 17.53 24.01
CA ALA A 665 -10.63 17.77 24.69
C ALA A 665 -10.45 18.44 26.07
N VAL A 666 -11.52 19.02 26.59
CA VAL A 666 -11.58 19.61 27.94
C VAL A 666 -12.84 19.15 28.65
N ALA A 667 -12.74 18.86 29.94
CA ALA A 667 -13.89 18.60 30.80
C ALA A 667 -13.90 19.53 32.02
N LEU A 668 -15.07 20.08 32.33
CA LEU A 668 -15.28 21.09 33.37
C LEU A 668 -16.09 20.51 34.53
N ARG A 669 -15.76 20.93 35.76
CA ARG A 669 -16.48 20.62 37.00
C ARG A 669 -17.40 21.78 37.38
N ASP A 670 -18.40 21.54 38.22
CA ASP A 670 -19.30 22.59 38.73
C ASP A 670 -18.57 23.72 39.51
N ASP A 671 -17.39 23.42 40.06
CA ASP A 671 -16.52 24.40 40.73
C ASP A 671 -15.66 25.25 39.76
N THR A 672 -15.87 25.12 38.45
CA THR A 672 -15.09 25.73 37.34
C THR A 672 -13.62 25.32 37.21
N SER A 673 -13.14 24.39 38.05
CA SER A 673 -11.91 23.65 37.80
C SER A 673 -12.14 22.51 36.80
N GLY A 674 -11.10 21.84 36.32
CA GLY A 674 -11.28 20.78 35.35
C GLY A 674 -9.99 20.18 34.82
N TYR A 675 -10.09 19.52 33.67
CA TYR A 675 -8.98 18.80 33.05
C TYR A 675 -8.95 19.01 31.53
N VAL A 676 -7.75 19.14 30.97
CA VAL A 676 -7.49 19.14 29.52
C VAL A 676 -6.80 17.84 29.13
N LEU A 677 -7.29 17.18 28.09
CA LEU A 677 -6.70 15.98 27.49
C LEU A 677 -5.78 16.37 26.33
N ASP A 678 -4.57 15.81 26.30
CA ASP A 678 -3.70 15.81 25.11
C ASP A 678 -3.85 14.53 24.27
N GLY A 679 -3.41 14.59 23.02
CA GLY A 679 -3.48 13.46 22.08
C GLY A 679 -2.66 12.23 22.47
N ALA A 680 -1.70 12.36 23.40
CA ALA A 680 -0.94 11.25 23.96
C ALA A 680 -1.61 10.64 25.21
N GLY A 681 -2.74 11.19 25.68
CA GLY A 681 -3.47 10.69 26.85
C GLY A 681 -3.07 11.35 28.17
N GLY A 682 -2.26 12.40 28.14
CA GLY A 682 -2.00 13.22 29.31
C GLY A 682 -3.26 13.97 29.74
N VAL A 683 -3.64 13.85 31.01
CA VAL A 683 -4.81 14.50 31.62
C VAL A 683 -4.33 15.60 32.57
N HIS A 684 -4.43 16.85 32.13
CA HIS A 684 -3.81 18.02 32.76
C HIS A 684 -4.85 18.82 33.56
N ALA A 685 -4.72 18.82 34.88
CA ALA A 685 -5.64 19.53 35.78
C ALA A 685 -5.44 21.06 35.73
N PHE A 686 -6.53 21.82 35.79
CA PHE A 686 -6.52 23.29 35.83
C PHE A 686 -7.49 23.85 36.90
N GLY A 687 -7.39 25.14 37.22
CA GLY A 687 -8.35 25.85 38.06
C GLY A 687 -8.40 25.40 39.53
N GLY A 688 -7.40 24.64 40.00
CA GLY A 688 -7.38 24.04 41.34
C GLY A 688 -7.90 22.60 41.41
N ALA A 689 -8.22 21.96 40.28
CA ALA A 689 -8.54 20.53 40.25
C ALA A 689 -7.34 19.69 40.75
N PRO A 690 -7.57 18.55 41.44
CA PRO A 690 -6.51 17.62 41.78
C PRO A 690 -5.81 17.06 40.52
N GLY A 691 -4.51 16.75 40.60
CA GLY A 691 -3.82 16.09 39.48
C GLY A 691 -4.42 14.72 39.15
N ALA A 692 -4.40 14.32 37.88
CA ALA A 692 -4.88 13.00 37.46
C ALA A 692 -3.83 11.90 37.69
N VAL A 693 -4.27 10.71 38.10
CA VAL A 693 -3.45 9.50 38.21
C VAL A 693 -3.98 8.44 37.24
N LEU A 694 -3.25 8.28 36.14
CA LEU A 694 -3.51 7.34 35.05
C LEU A 694 -3.12 5.90 35.45
N ALA A 695 -3.69 4.91 34.76
CA ALA A 695 -3.22 3.52 34.81
C ALA A 695 -1.95 3.34 33.95
N ALA A 696 -1.16 2.30 34.24
CA ALA A 696 -0.01 1.97 33.41
C ALA A 696 -0.45 1.58 31.98
N GLY A 697 0.03 2.30 30.98
CA GLY A 697 -0.39 2.13 29.58
C GLY A 697 -1.66 2.89 29.16
N ALA A 698 -2.17 3.80 30.01
CA ALA A 698 -3.26 4.72 29.67
C ALA A 698 -2.77 6.03 28.98
N SER A 699 -1.53 6.06 28.51
CA SER A 699 -0.97 7.15 27.70
C SER A 699 0.11 6.60 26.74
N PHE A 700 0.24 7.24 25.57
CA PHE A 700 1.11 6.84 24.46
C PHE A 700 1.99 8.02 24.01
N PRO A 701 3.10 8.31 24.73
CA PRO A 701 3.97 9.46 24.42
C PRO A 701 4.45 9.47 22.97
N GLY A 702 4.27 10.61 22.28
CA GLY A 702 4.65 10.79 20.88
C GLY A 702 3.59 10.39 19.84
N TRP A 703 2.46 9.81 20.26
CA TRP A 703 1.35 9.46 19.38
C TRP A 703 0.16 10.43 19.55
N ASP A 704 -0.65 10.59 18.49
CA ASP A 704 -1.89 11.39 18.50
C ASP A 704 -3.11 10.46 18.41
N VAL A 705 -3.46 9.87 19.54
CA VAL A 705 -4.38 8.74 19.70
C VAL A 705 -5.64 9.12 20.46
N PHE A 706 -5.52 9.93 21.50
CA PHE A 706 -6.63 10.29 22.36
C PHE A 706 -7.52 11.37 21.76
N ARG A 707 -8.82 11.32 22.07
CA ARG A 707 -9.85 12.14 21.41
C ARG A 707 -10.74 12.90 22.37
N ASP A 708 -11.15 12.28 23.47
CA ASP A 708 -12.12 12.90 24.37
C ASP A 708 -11.97 12.50 25.84
N VAL A 709 -12.50 13.31 26.76
CA VAL A 709 -12.46 13.04 28.21
C VAL A 709 -13.81 13.32 28.87
N ALA A 710 -14.32 12.34 29.61
CA ALA A 710 -15.51 12.47 30.45
C ALA A 710 -15.12 12.39 31.94
N LEU A 711 -15.86 13.11 32.79
CA LEU A 711 -15.68 13.04 34.25
C LEU A 711 -16.57 11.96 34.87
N THR A 712 -16.11 11.42 36.00
CA THR A 712 -16.83 10.45 36.81
C THR A 712 -16.61 10.76 38.30
N ASP A 713 -17.39 10.15 39.19
CA ASP A 713 -17.17 10.28 40.63
C ASP A 713 -15.74 9.85 41.01
N GLY A 714 -14.95 10.79 41.55
CA GLY A 714 -13.56 10.57 41.94
C GLY A 714 -12.52 10.58 40.80
N GLY A 715 -12.88 10.90 39.55
CA GLY A 715 -11.92 10.90 38.43
C GLY A 715 -12.56 11.13 37.07
N GLY A 716 -12.24 10.26 36.12
CA GLY A 716 -12.81 10.29 34.78
C GLY A 716 -12.36 9.14 33.89
N VAL A 717 -12.73 9.23 32.62
CA VAL A 717 -12.40 8.26 31.56
C VAL A 717 -11.97 9.02 30.31
N THR A 718 -10.88 8.62 29.68
CA THR A 718 -10.47 9.13 28.36
C THR A 718 -10.78 8.13 27.25
N LEU A 719 -11.14 8.66 26.09
CA LEU A 719 -11.45 7.93 24.86
C LEU A 719 -10.27 8.01 23.89
N ASP A 720 -9.82 6.86 23.39
CA ASP A 720 -8.93 6.79 22.23
C ASP A 720 -9.68 6.74 20.89
N VAL A 721 -8.98 7.04 19.80
CA VAL A 721 -9.50 7.06 18.42
C VAL A 721 -9.98 5.69 17.92
N TYR A 722 -9.65 4.61 18.63
CA TYR A 722 -10.08 3.24 18.31
C TYR A 722 -11.44 2.93 18.96
N GLY A 723 -11.73 3.61 20.06
CA GLY A 723 -12.93 3.46 20.89
C GLY A 723 -12.64 2.92 22.29
N GLY A 724 -11.37 2.65 22.62
CA GLY A 724 -10.94 2.18 23.93
C GLY A 724 -11.13 3.25 25.01
N LEU A 725 -11.44 2.79 26.21
CA LEU A 725 -11.69 3.63 27.38
C LEU A 725 -10.61 3.41 28.43
N HIS A 726 -10.04 4.51 28.92
CA HIS A 726 -8.92 4.49 29.85
C HIS A 726 -9.33 5.25 31.12
N PRO A 727 -9.70 4.54 32.21
CA PRO A 727 -10.11 5.19 33.45
C PRO A 727 -8.91 5.76 34.21
N TRP A 728 -9.12 6.91 34.85
CA TRP A 728 -8.15 7.60 35.69
C TRP A 728 -8.82 8.15 36.95
N ARG A 729 -8.03 8.33 38.02
CA ARG A 729 -8.52 8.81 39.32
C ARG A 729 -7.91 10.15 39.68
N ALA A 730 -8.64 11.00 40.38
CA ALA A 730 -8.10 12.21 40.99
C ALA A 730 -7.08 11.83 42.08
N LYS A 731 -5.95 12.56 42.14
CA LYS A 731 -4.94 12.37 43.19
C LYS A 731 -5.50 12.83 44.54
N VAL A 732 -5.46 11.94 45.53
CA VAL A 732 -5.84 12.26 46.91
C VAL A 732 -4.86 13.30 47.48
N PRO A 733 -5.32 14.45 48.01
CA PRO A 733 -4.45 15.44 48.62
C PRO A 733 -3.59 14.85 49.75
N GLY A 734 -2.28 15.05 49.69
CA GLY A 734 -1.32 14.51 50.67
C GLY A 734 -0.85 13.08 50.41
N ALA A 735 -1.39 12.36 49.43
CA ALA A 735 -0.83 11.07 49.02
C ALA A 735 0.50 11.24 48.26
N PRO A 736 1.51 10.40 48.50
CA PRO A 736 2.78 10.44 47.77
C PRO A 736 2.58 10.10 46.29
N ASP A 737 3.46 10.62 45.43
CA ASP A 737 3.43 10.32 44.00
C ASP A 737 3.89 8.88 43.73
N ALA A 738 2.99 8.08 43.18
CA ALA A 738 3.26 6.71 42.73
C ALA A 738 4.13 6.71 41.47
N GLY A 739 5.43 7.01 41.64
CA GLY A 739 6.38 7.20 40.54
C GLY A 739 7.86 7.26 40.93
N GLN A 740 8.22 6.96 42.19
CA GLN A 740 9.60 6.71 42.60
C GLN A 740 9.74 5.31 43.20
N SER A 741 10.88 4.68 43.00
CA SER A 741 11.11 3.27 43.30
C SER A 741 11.30 2.99 44.78
N GLU A 742 10.57 2.02 45.33
CA GLU A 742 10.90 1.41 46.62
C GLU A 742 12.16 0.54 46.46
N THR A 743 13.32 1.20 46.51
CA THR A 743 14.65 0.58 46.51
C THR A 743 15.57 1.25 47.54
N ASP A 744 15.04 1.54 48.73
CA ASP A 744 15.77 1.48 50.00
C ASP A 744 14.81 1.73 51.20
N ALA A 745 14.46 0.64 51.91
CA ALA A 745 13.88 0.67 53.24
C ALA A 745 14.39 -0.57 53.98
N GLY A 746 14.91 -0.39 55.21
CA GLY A 746 15.82 -1.34 55.84
C GLY A 746 15.23 -2.75 56.09
N MET A 747 16.08 -3.76 55.96
CA MET A 747 15.81 -5.08 56.52
C MET A 747 15.83 -5.01 58.05
N GLU A 748 14.68 -5.22 58.69
CA GLU A 748 14.62 -5.81 60.03
C GLU A 748 14.31 -7.31 59.90
N GLU A 749 14.90 -8.12 60.78
CA GLU A 749 14.87 -9.58 60.65
C GLU A 749 13.50 -10.18 61.02
N PRO A 750 12.97 -11.15 60.26
CA PRO A 750 11.79 -11.91 60.70
C PRO A 750 12.17 -12.83 61.87
N PRO A 751 11.40 -12.85 62.98
CA PRO A 751 11.72 -13.68 64.13
C PRO A 751 11.55 -15.17 63.82
N VAL A 752 12.52 -15.98 64.28
CA VAL A 752 12.45 -17.44 64.20
C VAL A 752 11.31 -17.96 65.06
N MET A 753 10.39 -18.72 64.47
CA MET A 753 9.46 -19.61 65.16
C MET A 753 9.65 -21.03 64.62
N THR A 754 9.63 -22.00 65.53
CA THR A 754 10.05 -23.39 65.29
C THR A 754 8.93 -24.25 64.70
N ASP A 755 9.32 -25.29 63.96
CA ASP A 755 8.44 -26.40 63.60
C ASP A 755 7.82 -27.04 64.84
N ASP A 756 6.53 -27.40 64.77
CA ASP A 756 6.01 -28.55 65.50
C ASP A 756 4.82 -29.18 64.72
N ALA A 757 4.71 -30.50 64.73
CA ALA A 757 3.82 -31.24 63.82
C ALA A 757 2.57 -31.79 64.54
N GLY A 758 1.38 -31.37 64.10
CA GLY A 758 0.09 -31.77 64.69
C GLY A 758 -0.91 -32.29 63.66
N THR A 759 -1.34 -33.55 63.79
CA THR A 759 -2.34 -34.21 62.93
C THR A 759 -3.78 -33.90 63.34
N GLN A 760 -4.71 -33.76 62.38
CA GLN A 760 -6.01 -34.47 62.41
C GLN A 760 -6.82 -34.39 61.09
N GLU A 761 -7.76 -35.32 60.93
CA GLU A 761 -8.67 -35.50 59.77
C GLU A 761 -10.14 -35.10 60.11
N PRO A 762 -11.08 -35.09 59.13
CA PRO A 762 -12.31 -34.28 59.22
C PRO A 762 -13.63 -35.08 59.43
N PRO A 763 -14.77 -34.37 59.61
CA PRO A 763 -16.13 -34.78 59.21
C PRO A 763 -16.56 -34.03 57.91
N ALA A 764 -17.37 -34.54 56.96
CA ALA A 764 -18.66 -35.25 56.99
C ALA A 764 -19.84 -34.38 57.51
N GLY A 765 -21.01 -34.26 56.87
CA GLY A 765 -21.50 -34.72 55.55
C GLY A 765 -23.05 -34.80 55.48
N THR A 766 -23.66 -34.56 54.31
CA THR A 766 -25.09 -34.80 53.92
C THR A 766 -25.19 -34.63 52.38
N ASP A 767 -25.69 -35.56 51.56
CA ASP A 767 -27.10 -35.95 51.27
C ASP A 767 -27.96 -34.84 50.61
N ALA A 768 -28.85 -35.06 49.63
CA ALA A 768 -29.15 -36.10 48.61
C ALA A 768 -30.29 -35.52 47.70
N GLY A 769 -30.62 -35.93 46.45
CA GLY A 769 -30.14 -36.91 45.47
C GLY A 769 -31.07 -36.93 44.22
N GLU A 770 -30.80 -37.81 43.23
CA GLU A 770 -31.72 -38.42 42.20
C GLU A 770 -32.52 -37.49 41.23
N GLU A 771 -32.89 -37.81 39.96
CA GLU A 771 -32.83 -38.97 39.02
C GLU A 771 -32.40 -38.45 37.60
N LEU A 772 -32.25 -39.13 36.43
CA LEU A 772 -32.29 -40.55 35.94
C LEU A 772 -31.47 -40.68 34.62
N GLY A 773 -31.49 -41.86 33.96
CA GLY A 773 -31.15 -42.09 32.53
C GLY A 773 -32.40 -42.35 31.65
N PRO A 774 -32.35 -42.97 30.44
CA PRO A 774 -31.29 -43.86 29.88
C PRO A 774 -30.88 -43.62 28.38
N PRO A 775 -29.93 -44.40 27.79
CA PRO A 775 -29.39 -44.20 26.42
C PRO A 775 -29.91 -45.17 25.34
N LYS A 776 -29.50 -45.02 24.05
CA LYS A 776 -29.76 -46.00 22.96
C LYS A 776 -28.92 -45.85 21.66
N GLU A 777 -28.73 -46.98 20.96
CA GLU A 777 -28.23 -47.20 19.57
C GLU A 777 -28.88 -48.52 19.02
N PRO A 778 -28.74 -48.97 17.74
CA PRO A 778 -28.39 -48.24 16.50
C PRO A 778 -29.43 -48.23 15.30
N PRO A 779 -29.52 -49.16 14.28
CA PRO A 779 -29.80 -48.76 12.87
C PRO A 779 -30.84 -49.61 12.05
N VAL A 780 -30.77 -49.55 10.70
CA VAL A 780 -31.21 -50.52 9.62
C VAL A 780 -32.38 -50.12 8.65
N THR A 781 -32.03 -49.60 7.45
CA THR A 781 -32.75 -49.64 6.11
C THR A 781 -34.15 -48.96 5.95
N THR A 782 -34.75 -48.68 4.76
CA THR A 782 -34.52 -49.01 3.31
C THR A 782 -34.74 -47.82 2.33
N ASP A 783 -34.23 -47.99 1.09
CA ASP A 783 -34.33 -47.23 -0.21
C ASP A 783 -35.77 -47.12 -0.83
N PRO A 784 -36.06 -46.60 -2.07
CA PRO A 784 -35.43 -45.60 -2.99
C PRO A 784 -36.37 -44.49 -3.55
N THR A 785 -35.83 -43.44 -4.22
CA THR A 785 -36.23 -43.00 -5.60
C THR A 785 -35.33 -41.89 -6.22
N THR A 786 -34.48 -42.25 -7.20
CA THR A 786 -34.26 -41.62 -8.54
C THR A 786 -33.95 -40.09 -8.72
N PRO A 787 -33.18 -39.67 -9.75
CA PRO A 787 -31.72 -39.57 -9.62
C PRO A 787 -31.10 -38.22 -10.06
N ALA A 788 -29.89 -37.93 -9.57
CA ALA A 788 -29.01 -36.91 -10.14
C ALA A 788 -28.18 -37.46 -11.33
N ARG A 789 -27.85 -36.62 -12.32
CA ARG A 789 -26.96 -37.00 -13.43
C ARG A 789 -25.49 -36.89 -13.01
N GLY A 790 -24.73 -37.98 -13.14
CA GLY A 790 -23.28 -37.99 -12.92
C GLY A 790 -22.47 -37.53 -14.14
N CYS A 791 -21.21 -37.17 -13.91
CA CYS A 791 -20.23 -36.93 -14.97
C CYS A 791 -19.84 -38.26 -15.66
N GLY A 792 -19.74 -38.26 -16.98
CA GLY A 792 -19.29 -39.41 -17.77
C GLY A 792 -17.87 -39.24 -18.31
N CYS A 793 -17.13 -40.34 -18.44
CA CYS A 793 -15.83 -40.38 -19.12
C CYS A 793 -15.90 -41.31 -20.35
N ALA A 794 -15.43 -40.81 -21.49
CA ALA A 794 -15.02 -41.55 -22.69
C ALA A 794 -14.05 -40.61 -23.46
N LEU A 795 -12.83 -40.96 -23.89
CA LEU A 795 -12.25 -42.14 -24.57
C LEU A 795 -12.09 -41.93 -26.09
N ASP A 796 -11.05 -42.61 -26.62
CA ASP A 796 -10.58 -42.67 -28.02
C ASP A 796 -10.03 -41.35 -28.60
N GLY A 797 -8.90 -41.30 -29.31
CA GLY A 797 -7.81 -42.25 -29.60
C GLY A 797 -6.59 -41.46 -30.13
N GLY A 798 -5.39 -41.98 -30.40
CA GLY A 798 -4.90 -43.36 -30.40
C GLY A 798 -4.04 -43.62 -31.65
N LEU A 799 -2.70 -43.50 -31.55
CA LEU A 799 -1.67 -44.02 -32.48
C LEU A 799 -0.25 -43.67 -31.98
N GLY A 800 0.72 -44.55 -32.20
CA GLY A 800 2.18 -44.31 -32.02
C GLY A 800 2.95 -44.84 -33.24
N PRO A 801 4.21 -45.31 -33.15
CA PRO A 801 5.13 -45.30 -32.00
C PRO A 801 6.58 -44.85 -32.35
N ALA A 802 7.44 -44.70 -31.34
CA ALA A 802 8.90 -44.83 -31.46
C ALA A 802 9.48 -45.28 -30.11
N ALA A 803 10.56 -46.06 -30.11
CA ALA A 803 11.17 -46.63 -28.90
C ALA A 803 12.69 -46.60 -28.97
N PHE A 804 13.38 -46.66 -27.82
CA PHE A 804 14.32 -47.75 -27.50
C PHE A 804 14.77 -47.73 -26.02
N LEU A 805 15.26 -48.91 -25.60
CA LEU A 805 15.86 -49.37 -24.33
C LEU A 805 16.84 -48.38 -23.61
N LEU A 806 17.18 -48.52 -22.31
CA LEU A 806 17.60 -49.74 -21.59
C LEU A 806 17.32 -49.80 -20.07
N LEU A 807 16.98 -51.03 -19.63
CA LEU A 807 17.37 -51.73 -18.38
C LEU A 807 17.05 -51.16 -16.98
N SER A 808 17.21 -52.03 -15.98
CA SER A 808 16.69 -51.86 -14.61
C SER A 808 17.59 -52.52 -13.55
N ALA A 809 17.24 -52.24 -12.29
CA ALA A 809 17.52 -53.01 -11.06
C ALA A 809 18.90 -52.89 -10.38
N LEU A 810 18.84 -52.52 -9.09
CA LEU A 810 19.53 -53.23 -8.01
C LEU A 810 18.70 -53.15 -6.71
N LEU A 811 19.05 -53.94 -5.70
CA LEU A 811 18.11 -54.47 -4.69
C LEU A 811 18.27 -53.94 -3.25
N ARG A 812 17.12 -53.62 -2.64
CA ARG A 812 16.64 -53.93 -1.27
C ARG A 812 17.62 -53.98 -0.06
N ARG A 813 17.07 -53.53 1.09
CA ARG A 813 17.54 -53.69 2.51
C ARG A 813 18.67 -52.72 2.90
N ARG A 814 18.80 -52.29 4.18
CA ARG A 814 18.31 -52.85 5.47
C ARG A 814 17.75 -51.77 6.42
N ARG A 815 17.06 -52.17 7.50
CA ARG A 815 16.62 -51.29 8.61
C ARG A 815 17.69 -51.19 9.71
N GLY A 816 17.66 -50.06 10.44
CA GLY A 816 18.22 -49.87 11.79
C GLY A 816 19.52 -49.05 11.83
N SER A 817 19.85 -48.33 12.91
CA SER A 817 19.07 -47.89 14.09
C SER A 817 19.99 -47.08 15.01
N ARG A 818 19.50 -45.98 15.61
CA ARG A 818 20.13 -45.22 16.73
C ARG A 818 21.60 -44.81 16.54
N ARG A 819 21.83 -43.52 16.32
CA ARG A 819 21.90 -42.55 17.42
C ARG A 819 21.34 -41.21 16.97
#